data_AF-A0A3A8NQJ7-F1
#
_entry.id   AF-A0A3A8NQJ7-F1
#
_cell.length_a   1.000
_cell.length_b   1.000
_cell.length_c   1.000
_cell.angle_alpha   90.00
_cell.angle_beta   90.00
_cell.angle_gamma   90.00
#
_symmetry.space_group_name_H-M   'P 1'
#
loop_
_entity.id
_entity.type
_entity.pdbx_description
1 polymer ?
#
loop_
_entity_poly.entity_id
_entity_poly.type
_entity_poly.pdbx_seq_one_letter_code
_entity_poly.pdbx_strand_id
1 'polypeptide(L)'
;MATRKSEDQERLIDRDLTAMAREGKLPAAYGVDIAVTEVLGLLTRGGKHPLLAGEPGVGKSALVQEVARRIAEGRVDGDLAQARLVEVSVANILARSTQRQAAESFEELLAHLGRHPCPIVYIRDLPVALGGPLAPVAVRALRTGGLRFIFETEPKRVQELLRADEALAERLHLLPLHEPPLDKARWIVGRVAEELERDLRLPIDPAACDLVLRLSAKFLLAQHMPRKAIELLKETAAEAAGVARDHVGPEDVLTRFCAATRLPRFVVDDAMPLDLEETERFFGERLLGQNDAVAAVLRSVALLKAGLNDPRRPLGVFLFAGPTGVGKTQLAKLLAEYLFGSADRLVRLNMADYPNDGDESVPFGASWAPALETRRGELSALLDGKVFTVLLLDEFEKAARSVHDRFLQLFDEGTFVNGAGEAVSCNNTLIVATSNVGSEVYREAGLGFAAHKRADEQVSEVDRRIAEAFRPEFLNRFDAICHFRPLSRVDIRKIAQREVGRVLEREGIRARALDVEVTPEVVDRLVERGYSPQFGARYLQREIEKTLTAALAVEIARRPLPPGTPVRVEARPGGRVVAVAEPVPPPREVTAQLLLPSAKAAAVKRRLDRKSLLFEMDRLVGRARALAESAGRPELEERRAALLAETQAPNLWDDPLHAADVIRAFRTVEAQIGELERLEAACLFGRRLVREAKNEVQLASAARQVEDVAREVQMAEALRASGATPLDNEALVDICASDTSEQQDVWVQELATMYLGWAQRRGYEATAVAEAETPARVIVRIAGPGAYGFLAGETGLHRRLEDEKRQRAYVRVHRGGPLEELERELLVLEGRPVKSREGEYLQRVRNEVTAKDEATGRMLTLIGAGELEELKGIAARVVAGQGASTDEARRYFLGRGARVEDPRTGAGTPRVKDVMRGELDVFIAAWISRPLPESTPHA
;
A
#
# COMPACT_ATOMS: atom_id res chain seq x y z
N MET A 1 -54.57 18.96 43.64
CA MET A 1 -53.16 19.06 44.10
C MET A 1 -52.51 17.67 44.23
N ALA A 2 -53.15 16.70 44.90
CA ALA A 2 -52.61 15.34 45.04
C ALA A 2 -52.38 14.58 43.71
N THR A 3 -53.27 14.74 42.73
CA THR A 3 -53.15 14.14 41.38
C THR A 3 -51.95 14.70 40.59
N ARG A 4 -51.78 16.04 40.58
CA ARG A 4 -50.61 16.70 39.97
C ARG A 4 -49.28 16.27 40.61
N LYS A 5 -49.25 16.15 41.95
CA LYS A 5 -48.05 15.72 42.68
C LYS A 5 -47.72 14.24 42.41
N SER A 6 -48.73 13.40 42.19
CA SER A 6 -48.57 12.01 41.76
C SER A 6 -48.03 11.90 40.33
N GLU A 7 -48.50 12.75 39.40
CA GLU A 7 -47.99 12.79 38.02
C GLU A 7 -46.53 13.24 37.95
N ASP A 8 -46.12 14.21 38.77
CA ASP A 8 -44.73 14.66 38.82
C ASP A 8 -43.78 13.59 39.38
N GLN A 9 -44.26 12.72 40.28
CA GLN A 9 -43.50 11.59 40.82
C GLN A 9 -43.33 10.45 39.80
N GLU A 10 -44.37 10.12 39.04
CA GLU A 10 -44.30 9.12 37.96
C GLU A 10 -43.30 9.53 36.86
N ARG A 11 -43.10 10.83 36.61
CA ARG A 11 -42.10 11.35 35.65
C ARG A 11 -40.64 11.11 36.05
N LEU A 12 -40.39 10.77 37.31
CA LEU A 12 -39.06 10.42 37.82
C LEU A 12 -38.74 8.94 37.64
N ILE A 13 -39.72 8.10 37.28
CA ILE A 13 -39.52 6.71 36.92
C ILE A 13 -39.03 6.65 35.47
N ASP A 14 -37.89 6.01 35.24
CA ASP A 14 -37.37 5.86 33.88
C ASP A 14 -38.18 4.83 33.10
N ARG A 15 -38.44 3.66 33.70
CA ARG A 15 -39.22 2.58 33.10
C ARG A 15 -40.00 1.78 34.14
N ASP A 16 -41.28 1.52 33.88
CA ASP A 16 -42.05 0.51 34.62
C ASP A 16 -41.90 -0.85 33.92
N LEU A 17 -40.99 -1.67 34.42
CA LEU A 17 -40.64 -2.93 33.79
C LEU A 17 -41.79 -3.94 33.86
N THR A 18 -42.55 -3.95 34.96
CA THR A 18 -43.74 -4.80 35.09
C THR A 18 -44.85 -4.41 34.13
N ALA A 19 -45.10 -3.12 33.92
CA ALA A 19 -46.08 -2.66 32.93
C ALA A 19 -45.62 -3.00 31.50
N MET A 20 -44.35 -2.72 31.17
CA MET A 20 -43.78 -3.08 29.86
C MET A 20 -43.83 -4.59 29.59
N ALA A 21 -43.62 -5.43 30.61
CA ALA A 21 -43.78 -6.88 30.49
C ALA A 21 -45.22 -7.30 30.16
N ARG A 22 -46.22 -6.72 30.85
CA ARG A 22 -47.64 -6.99 30.57
C ARG A 22 -48.06 -6.55 29.17
N GLU A 23 -47.44 -5.50 28.65
CA GLU A 23 -47.63 -5.01 27.28
C GLU A 23 -46.85 -5.82 26.22
N GLY A 24 -46.06 -6.82 26.63
CA GLY A 24 -45.22 -7.61 25.73
C GLY A 24 -44.04 -6.84 25.12
N LYS A 25 -43.64 -5.71 25.71
CA LYS A 25 -42.57 -4.84 25.22
C LYS A 25 -41.18 -5.17 25.78
N LEU A 26 -41.09 -6.02 26.81
CA LEU A 26 -39.81 -6.47 27.34
C LEU A 26 -39.31 -7.70 26.57
N PRO A 27 -38.04 -7.72 26.15
CA PRO A 27 -37.45 -8.88 25.49
C PRO A 27 -37.32 -10.05 26.47
N ALA A 28 -37.35 -11.27 25.95
CA ALA A 28 -37.04 -12.45 26.75
C ALA A 28 -35.54 -12.49 27.09
N ALA A 29 -35.22 -13.00 28.29
CA ALA A 29 -33.84 -13.30 28.64
C ALA A 29 -33.64 -14.81 28.78
N TYR A 30 -32.55 -15.31 28.20
CA TYR A 30 -32.23 -16.74 28.19
C TYR A 30 -31.04 -17.03 29.10
N GLY A 31 -31.08 -18.17 29.79
CA GLY A 31 -29.93 -18.69 30.55
C GLY A 31 -29.70 -18.00 31.90
N VAL A 32 -30.67 -17.23 32.37
CA VAL A 32 -30.65 -16.53 33.65
C VAL A 32 -31.51 -17.21 34.72
N ASP A 33 -32.10 -18.38 34.43
CA ASP A 33 -33.12 -19.02 35.26
C ASP A 33 -32.73 -19.21 36.73
N ILE A 34 -31.52 -19.72 36.98
CA ILE A 34 -31.01 -19.96 38.33
C ILE A 34 -30.91 -18.64 39.11
N ALA A 35 -30.33 -17.62 38.47
CA ALA A 35 -30.09 -16.33 39.10
C ALA A 35 -31.41 -15.55 39.31
N VAL A 36 -32.38 -15.68 38.38
CA VAL A 36 -33.74 -15.15 38.56
C VAL A 36 -34.44 -15.82 39.74
N THR A 37 -34.34 -17.14 39.89
CA THR A 37 -34.91 -17.87 41.04
C THR A 37 -34.28 -17.41 42.36
N GLU A 38 -32.97 -17.17 42.40
CA GLU A 38 -32.30 -16.64 43.59
C GLU A 38 -32.76 -15.21 43.92
N VAL A 39 -32.83 -14.33 42.91
CA VAL A 39 -33.33 -12.96 43.09
C VAL A 39 -34.77 -12.95 43.60
N LEU A 40 -35.66 -13.73 42.98
CA LEU A 40 -37.05 -13.84 43.43
C LEU A 40 -37.12 -14.36 44.86
N GLY A 41 -36.35 -15.40 45.21
CA GLY A 41 -36.29 -15.94 46.57
C GLY A 41 -35.84 -14.91 47.62
N LEU A 42 -34.86 -14.06 47.29
CA LEU A 42 -34.43 -12.95 48.16
C LEU A 42 -35.53 -11.91 48.32
N LEU A 43 -36.19 -11.54 47.22
CA LEU A 43 -37.28 -10.57 47.23
C LEU A 43 -38.50 -11.09 48.02
N THR A 44 -38.83 -12.38 47.93
CA THR A 44 -39.93 -13.00 48.70
C THR A 44 -39.62 -13.04 50.20
N ARG A 45 -38.41 -13.48 50.58
CA ARG A 45 -38.02 -13.59 52.00
C ARG A 45 -37.92 -12.23 52.69
N GLY A 46 -37.56 -11.20 51.93
CA GLY A 46 -37.25 -9.87 52.48
C GLY A 46 -35.96 -9.86 53.30
N GLY A 47 -35.60 -8.68 53.81
CA GLY A 47 -34.44 -8.48 54.69
C GLY A 47 -33.15 -8.09 53.98
N LYS A 48 -32.77 -8.79 52.91
CA LYS A 48 -31.60 -8.45 52.06
C LYS A 48 -32.02 -8.09 50.63
N HIS A 49 -31.28 -7.18 50.02
CA HIS A 49 -31.49 -6.68 48.67
C HIS A 49 -30.43 -7.26 47.70
N PRO A 50 -30.85 -7.82 46.56
CA PRO A 50 -29.94 -8.27 45.51
C PRO A 50 -28.98 -7.18 45.01
N LEU A 51 -27.68 -7.46 45.03
CA LEU A 51 -26.64 -6.69 44.37
C LEU A 51 -26.01 -7.53 43.25
N LEU A 52 -26.40 -7.25 42.01
CA LEU A 52 -25.88 -7.91 40.82
C LEU A 52 -24.50 -7.34 40.48
N ALA A 53 -23.45 -8.13 40.71
CA ALA A 53 -22.07 -7.73 40.46
C ALA A 53 -21.50 -8.49 39.26
N GLY A 54 -21.21 -7.79 38.16
CA GLY A 54 -20.67 -8.42 36.96
C GLY A 54 -20.20 -7.40 35.95
N GLU A 55 -19.42 -7.83 34.97
CA GLU A 55 -18.89 -6.93 33.94
C GLU A 55 -20.01 -6.36 33.03
N PRO A 56 -19.79 -5.24 32.33
CA PRO A 56 -20.74 -4.73 31.34
C PRO A 56 -20.97 -5.74 30.21
N GLY A 57 -22.23 -6.12 29.98
CA GLY A 57 -22.61 -7.04 28.89
C GLY A 57 -22.89 -8.49 29.30
N VAL A 58 -22.64 -8.88 30.55
CA VAL A 58 -22.91 -10.25 31.05
C VAL A 58 -24.39 -10.59 31.27
N GLY A 59 -25.30 -9.62 31.06
CA GLY A 59 -26.75 -9.84 31.15
C GLY A 59 -27.43 -9.40 32.45
N LYS A 60 -26.84 -8.48 33.23
CA LYS A 60 -27.42 -7.96 34.48
C LYS A 60 -28.85 -7.40 34.27
N SER A 61 -29.02 -6.49 33.30
CA SER A 61 -30.34 -5.93 33.00
C SER A 61 -31.31 -6.96 32.41
N ALA A 62 -30.81 -7.94 31.65
CA ALA A 62 -31.63 -9.01 31.09
C ALA A 62 -32.21 -9.91 32.21
N LEU A 63 -31.43 -10.17 33.25
CA LEU A 63 -31.91 -10.86 34.46
C LEU A 63 -33.07 -10.10 35.11
N VAL A 64 -32.93 -8.78 35.30
CA VAL A 64 -33.99 -7.96 35.92
C VAL A 64 -35.24 -7.89 35.05
N GLN A 65 -35.09 -7.82 33.72
CA GLN A 65 -36.20 -7.88 32.78
C GLN A 65 -36.96 -9.22 32.88
N GLU A 66 -36.26 -10.34 33.03
CA GLU A 66 -36.91 -11.65 33.22
C GLU A 66 -37.59 -11.78 34.59
N VAL A 67 -37.05 -11.16 35.64
CA VAL A 67 -37.75 -11.02 36.94
C VAL A 67 -39.08 -10.28 36.74
N ALA A 68 -39.07 -9.14 36.03
CA ALA A 68 -40.27 -8.38 35.72
C ALA A 68 -41.30 -9.21 34.93
N ARG A 69 -40.83 -9.99 33.96
CA ARG A 69 -41.65 -10.86 33.12
C ARG A 69 -42.33 -11.96 33.93
N ARG A 70 -41.59 -12.66 34.80
CA ARG A 70 -42.17 -13.70 35.69
C ARG A 70 -43.19 -13.13 36.66
N ILE A 71 -42.95 -11.93 37.20
CA ILE A 71 -43.94 -11.21 38.03
C ILE A 71 -45.20 -10.93 37.21
N ALA A 72 -45.06 -10.36 36.01
CA ALA A 72 -46.18 -10.01 35.14
C ALA A 72 -47.02 -11.23 34.71
N GLU A 73 -46.36 -12.38 34.48
CA GLU A 73 -47.00 -13.65 34.13
C GLU A 73 -47.58 -14.41 35.33
N GLY A 74 -47.39 -13.92 36.56
CA GLY A 74 -47.83 -14.60 37.79
C GLY A 74 -47.04 -15.87 38.11
N ARG A 75 -45.83 -16.05 37.55
CA ARG A 75 -44.92 -17.17 37.83
C ARG A 75 -44.06 -16.91 39.07
N VAL A 76 -44.65 -16.34 40.12
CA VAL A 76 -43.98 -15.94 41.36
C VAL A 76 -44.88 -16.26 42.55
N ASP A 77 -44.27 -16.57 43.69
CA ASP A 77 -45.01 -16.92 44.91
C ASP A 77 -45.28 -15.70 45.81
N GLY A 78 -46.33 -15.80 46.61
CA GLY A 78 -46.62 -14.87 47.70
C GLY A 78 -47.03 -13.47 47.23
N ASP A 79 -46.54 -12.45 47.94
CA ASP A 79 -46.87 -11.05 47.68
C ASP A 79 -46.25 -10.47 46.40
N LEU A 80 -45.26 -11.17 45.83
CA LEU A 80 -44.61 -10.77 44.58
C LEU A 80 -45.57 -10.77 43.38
N ALA A 81 -46.67 -11.53 43.41
CA ALA A 81 -47.65 -11.55 42.32
C ALA A 81 -48.30 -10.18 42.07
N GLN A 82 -48.32 -9.30 43.08
CA GLN A 82 -48.83 -7.93 42.99
C GLN A 82 -47.72 -6.88 42.89
N ALA A 83 -46.46 -7.32 42.80
CA ALA A 83 -45.32 -6.41 42.80
C ALA A 83 -45.30 -5.48 41.59
N ARG A 84 -44.80 -4.27 41.82
CA ARG A 84 -44.49 -3.28 40.79
C ARG A 84 -42.97 -3.09 40.75
N LEU A 85 -42.34 -3.46 39.64
CA LEU A 85 -40.89 -3.31 39.44
C LEU A 85 -40.61 -2.12 38.53
N VAL A 86 -39.98 -1.10 39.09
CA VAL A 86 -39.65 0.15 38.40
C VAL A 86 -38.16 0.38 38.36
N GLU A 87 -37.67 0.91 37.24
CA GLU A 87 -36.29 1.34 37.05
C GLU A 87 -36.16 2.83 37.36
N VAL A 88 -35.15 3.18 38.15
CA VAL A 88 -34.83 4.55 38.53
C VAL A 88 -33.34 4.81 38.33
N SER A 89 -33.03 5.86 37.57
CA SER A 89 -31.69 6.36 37.28
C SER A 89 -31.38 7.54 38.18
N VAL A 90 -30.43 7.34 39.09
CA VAL A 90 -30.05 8.33 40.08
C VAL A 90 -29.34 9.51 39.40
N ALA A 91 -28.50 9.22 38.40
CA ALA A 91 -27.85 10.21 37.55
C ALA A 91 -28.86 11.13 36.85
N ASN A 92 -29.99 10.59 36.35
CA ASN A 92 -31.02 11.41 35.69
C ASN A 92 -31.72 12.36 36.67
N ILE A 93 -31.95 11.93 37.92
CA ILE A 93 -32.54 12.78 38.97
C ILE A 93 -31.59 13.94 39.32
N LEU A 94 -30.28 13.64 39.46
CA LEU A 94 -29.25 14.65 39.72
C LEU A 94 -29.09 15.64 38.56
N ALA A 95 -29.20 15.19 37.31
CA ALA A 95 -29.05 16.05 36.14
C ALA A 95 -30.19 17.07 35.98
N ARG A 96 -31.39 16.76 36.51
CA ARG A 96 -32.60 17.57 36.35
C ARG A 96 -32.78 18.67 37.40
N SER A 97 -32.00 18.66 38.48
CA SER A 97 -32.28 19.50 39.64
C SER A 97 -31.05 19.80 40.48
N THR A 98 -31.14 20.79 41.37
CA THR A 98 -30.06 21.05 42.34
C THR A 98 -29.92 19.86 43.30
N GLN A 99 -28.74 19.65 43.89
CA GLN A 99 -28.49 18.50 44.79
C GLN A 99 -29.54 18.33 45.90
N ARG A 100 -30.00 19.45 46.48
CA ARG A 100 -31.03 19.44 47.54
C ARG A 100 -32.41 19.04 46.99
N GLN A 101 -32.81 19.63 45.87
CA GLN A 101 -34.08 19.29 45.21
C GLN A 101 -34.09 17.85 44.71
N ALA A 102 -32.94 17.33 44.25
CA ALA A 102 -32.78 15.93 43.86
C ALA A 102 -33.03 15.00 45.05
N ALA A 103 -32.49 15.32 46.24
CA ALA A 103 -32.70 14.54 47.46
C ALA A 103 -34.16 14.52 47.90
N GLU A 104 -34.80 15.69 47.90
CA GLU A 104 -36.22 15.83 48.21
C GLU A 104 -37.10 15.06 47.20
N SER A 105 -36.82 15.19 45.89
CA SER A 105 -37.56 14.51 44.83
C SER A 105 -37.40 12.98 44.90
N PHE A 106 -36.18 12.52 45.21
CA PHE A 106 -35.92 11.09 45.37
C PHE A 106 -36.62 10.52 46.61
N GLU A 107 -36.61 11.23 47.74
CA GLU A 107 -37.35 10.84 48.95
C GLU A 107 -38.86 10.79 48.69
N GLU A 108 -39.41 11.79 47.99
CA GLU A 108 -40.82 11.82 47.60
C GLU A 108 -41.20 10.67 46.67
N LEU A 109 -40.32 10.32 45.71
CA LEU A 109 -40.51 9.18 44.82
C LEU A 109 -40.54 7.86 45.61
N LEU A 110 -39.58 7.63 46.50
CA LEU A 110 -39.54 6.40 47.31
C LEU A 110 -40.77 6.28 48.23
N ALA A 111 -41.21 7.40 48.82
CA ALA A 111 -42.44 7.43 49.62
C ALA A 111 -43.70 7.19 48.77
N HIS A 112 -43.72 7.65 47.52
CA HIS A 112 -44.78 7.37 46.56
C HIS A 112 -44.84 5.87 46.22
N LEU A 113 -43.70 5.29 45.84
CA LEU A 113 -43.58 3.86 45.51
C LEU A 113 -43.95 2.97 46.71
N GLY A 114 -43.60 3.38 47.93
CA GLY A 114 -43.96 2.69 49.17
C GLY A 114 -45.47 2.50 49.40
N ARG A 115 -46.34 3.20 48.67
CA ARG A 115 -47.81 3.03 48.74
C ARG A 115 -48.32 1.87 47.89
N HIS A 116 -47.53 1.38 46.95
CA HIS A 116 -47.90 0.23 46.12
C HIS A 116 -47.69 -1.09 46.88
N PRO A 117 -48.49 -2.13 46.58
CA PRO A 117 -48.23 -3.47 47.11
C PRO A 117 -46.90 -4.00 46.55
N CYS A 118 -45.99 -4.39 47.44
CA CYS A 118 -44.66 -4.91 47.10
C CYS A 118 -43.89 -4.07 46.04
N PRO A 119 -43.46 -2.85 46.38
CA PRO A 119 -42.70 -2.01 45.46
C PRO A 119 -41.25 -2.50 45.34
N ILE A 120 -40.82 -2.76 44.11
CA ILE A 120 -39.43 -3.13 43.80
C ILE A 120 -38.80 -2.01 42.98
N VAL A 121 -37.69 -1.47 43.46
CA VAL A 121 -36.95 -0.38 42.83
C VAL A 121 -35.61 -0.91 42.32
N TYR A 122 -35.42 -0.84 41.02
CA TYR A 122 -34.18 -1.23 40.36
C TYR A 122 -33.32 0.01 40.08
N ILE A 123 -32.11 0.03 40.64
CA ILE A 123 -31.15 1.13 40.49
C ILE A 123 -29.87 0.60 39.82
N ARG A 124 -29.56 1.11 38.63
CA ARG A 124 -28.40 0.68 37.82
C ARG A 124 -27.08 1.27 38.29
N ASP A 125 -27.14 2.46 38.87
CA ASP A 125 -26.01 3.32 39.18
C ASP A 125 -25.85 3.50 40.70
N LEU A 126 -25.88 2.39 41.45
CA LEU A 126 -25.75 2.40 42.90
C LEU A 126 -24.52 3.17 43.41
N PRO A 127 -23.32 3.08 42.80
CA PRO A 127 -22.18 3.89 43.22
C PRO A 127 -22.44 5.40 43.18
N VAL A 128 -23.23 5.88 42.22
CA VAL A 128 -23.61 7.31 42.11
C VAL A 128 -24.59 7.67 43.23
N ALA A 129 -25.54 6.78 43.55
CA ALA A 129 -26.45 6.96 44.67
C ALA A 129 -25.74 7.05 46.02
N LEU A 130 -24.73 6.22 46.24
CA LEU A 130 -24.06 6.12 47.55
C LEU A 130 -22.86 7.05 47.71
N GLY A 131 -22.22 7.47 46.61
CA GLY A 131 -21.11 8.43 46.63
C GLY A 131 -21.54 9.91 46.52
N GLY A 132 -22.84 10.17 46.37
CA GLY A 132 -23.39 11.49 46.07
C GLY A 132 -24.30 12.06 47.16
N PRO A 133 -24.91 13.24 46.92
CA PRO A 133 -25.78 13.93 47.88
C PRO A 133 -27.08 13.17 48.20
N LEU A 134 -27.41 12.12 47.45
CA LEU A 134 -28.58 11.26 47.66
C LEU A 134 -28.33 10.10 48.63
N ALA A 135 -27.07 9.86 49.02
CA ALA A 135 -26.68 8.74 49.85
C ALA A 135 -27.47 8.64 51.17
N PRO A 136 -27.70 9.74 51.93
CA PRO A 136 -28.47 9.65 53.17
C PRO A 136 -29.91 9.15 52.97
N VAL A 137 -30.55 9.56 51.87
CA VAL A 137 -31.90 9.14 51.52
C VAL A 137 -31.92 7.66 51.12
N ALA A 138 -30.97 7.25 50.27
CA ALA A 138 -30.84 5.87 49.81
C ALA A 138 -30.56 4.89 50.98
N VAL A 139 -29.58 5.22 51.84
CA VAL A 139 -29.22 4.40 53.01
C VAL A 139 -30.39 4.27 53.98
N ARG A 140 -31.13 5.37 54.23
CA ARG A 140 -32.32 5.32 55.08
C ARG A 140 -33.40 4.42 54.49
N ALA A 141 -33.68 4.53 53.19
CA ALA A 141 -34.69 3.71 52.52
C ALA A 141 -34.36 2.21 52.54
N LEU A 142 -33.07 1.86 52.51
CA LEU A 142 -32.58 0.50 52.66
C LEU A 142 -32.73 -0.05 54.08
N ARG A 143 -32.79 0.83 55.09
CA ARG A 143 -32.94 0.44 56.51
C ARG A 143 -34.39 0.31 56.94
N THR A 144 -35.31 1.14 56.42
CA THR A 144 -36.71 1.24 56.90
C THR A 144 -37.62 0.09 56.48
N GLY A 145 -37.19 -0.82 55.59
CA GLY A 145 -37.83 -2.12 55.37
C GLY A 145 -39.16 -2.14 54.60
N GLY A 146 -39.55 -1.04 53.95
CA GLY A 146 -40.81 -0.95 53.18
C GLY A 146 -40.66 -1.06 51.65
N LEU A 147 -39.42 -0.99 51.14
CA LEU A 147 -39.10 -1.06 49.72
C LEU A 147 -38.15 -2.23 49.48
N ARG A 148 -38.33 -2.94 48.35
CA ARG A 148 -37.38 -3.94 47.88
C ARG A 148 -36.52 -3.31 46.81
N PHE A 149 -35.21 -3.53 46.86
CA PHE A 149 -34.28 -2.99 45.87
C PHE A 149 -33.57 -4.10 45.09
N ILE A 150 -33.26 -3.82 43.83
CA ILE A 150 -32.30 -4.56 43.02
C ILE A 150 -31.24 -3.58 42.56
N PHE A 151 -29.97 -3.93 42.74
CA PHE A 151 -28.84 -3.06 42.40
C PHE A 151 -27.92 -3.70 41.38
N GLU A 152 -27.26 -2.88 40.57
CA GLU A 152 -26.15 -3.30 39.72
C GLU A 152 -24.85 -2.60 40.08
N THR A 153 -23.75 -3.34 39.95
CA THR A 153 -22.41 -2.77 40.05
C THR A 153 -21.39 -3.60 39.26
N GLU A 154 -20.20 -3.03 39.07
CA GLU A 154 -19.04 -3.72 38.52
C GLU A 154 -18.26 -4.43 39.65
N PRO A 155 -17.64 -5.60 39.39
CA PRO A 155 -16.96 -6.39 40.42
C PRO A 155 -15.91 -5.58 41.22
N LYS A 156 -15.13 -4.75 40.53
CA LYS A 156 -14.10 -3.90 41.14
C LYS A 156 -14.63 -2.89 42.17
N ARG A 157 -15.88 -2.45 42.00
CA ARG A 157 -16.53 -1.45 42.89
C ARG A 157 -17.23 -2.07 44.10
N VAL A 158 -17.37 -3.41 44.13
CA VAL A 158 -18.08 -4.09 45.22
C VAL A 158 -17.40 -3.82 46.57
N GLN A 159 -16.07 -3.94 46.63
CA GLN A 159 -15.32 -3.76 47.88
C GLN A 159 -15.38 -2.32 48.38
N GLU A 160 -15.27 -1.33 47.49
CA GLU A 160 -15.40 0.09 47.82
C GLU A 160 -16.79 0.38 48.41
N LEU A 161 -17.82 -0.16 47.77
CA LEU A 161 -19.21 0.02 48.16
C LEU A 161 -19.52 -0.60 49.52
N LEU A 162 -19.03 -1.81 49.78
CA LEU A 162 -19.22 -2.50 51.06
C LEU A 162 -18.43 -1.86 52.21
N ARG A 163 -17.29 -1.21 51.92
CA ARG A 163 -16.51 -0.49 52.93
C ARG A 163 -17.08 0.88 53.29
N ALA A 164 -17.89 1.47 52.42
CA ALA A 164 -18.43 2.81 52.63
C ALA A 164 -19.46 2.88 53.78
N ASP A 165 -20.28 1.83 53.97
CA ASP A 165 -21.27 1.75 55.06
C ASP A 165 -21.50 0.28 55.47
N GLU A 166 -21.14 -0.05 56.71
CA GLU A 166 -21.24 -1.42 57.26
C GLU A 166 -22.71 -1.89 57.37
N ALA A 167 -23.62 -1.00 57.75
CA ALA A 167 -25.04 -1.34 57.89
C ALA A 167 -25.71 -1.53 56.51
N LEU A 168 -25.18 -0.89 55.45
CA LEU A 168 -25.57 -1.18 54.08
C LEU A 168 -25.10 -2.59 53.68
N ALA A 169 -23.84 -2.94 53.98
CA ALA A 169 -23.27 -4.24 53.63
C ALA A 169 -24.08 -5.41 54.22
N GLU A 170 -24.58 -5.28 55.44
CA GLU A 170 -25.46 -6.29 56.07
C GLU A 170 -26.79 -6.51 55.32
N ARG A 171 -27.28 -5.47 54.63
CA ARG A 171 -28.56 -5.47 53.90
C ARG A 171 -28.41 -5.89 52.44
N LEU A 172 -27.20 -6.04 51.91
CA LEU A 172 -26.98 -6.45 50.53
C LEU A 172 -26.66 -7.94 50.44
N HIS A 173 -27.14 -8.59 49.38
CA HIS A 173 -26.75 -9.95 49.01
C HIS A 173 -26.05 -9.91 47.66
N LEU A 174 -24.74 -10.20 47.66
CA LEU A 174 -23.90 -10.17 46.48
C LEU A 174 -24.24 -11.37 45.57
N LEU A 175 -24.65 -11.06 44.34
CA LEU A 175 -24.93 -12.02 43.26
C LEU A 175 -23.89 -11.82 42.16
N PRO A 176 -22.79 -12.59 42.15
CA PRO A 176 -21.78 -12.48 41.13
C PRO A 176 -22.28 -13.06 39.81
N LEU A 177 -22.25 -12.24 38.76
CA LEU A 177 -22.60 -12.60 37.39
C LEU A 177 -21.34 -12.62 36.55
N HIS A 178 -21.00 -13.80 36.06
CA HIS A 178 -19.84 -14.04 35.22
C HIS A 178 -20.26 -14.12 33.76
N GLU A 179 -19.31 -13.85 32.87
CA GLU A 179 -19.47 -14.11 31.44
C GLU A 179 -19.82 -15.59 31.21
N PRO A 180 -20.88 -15.91 30.43
CA PRO A 180 -21.28 -17.28 30.21
C PRO A 180 -20.22 -18.04 29.41
N PRO A 181 -19.98 -19.33 29.70
CA PRO A 181 -19.10 -20.15 28.88
C PRO A 181 -19.63 -20.25 27.45
N LEU A 182 -18.74 -20.50 26.48
CA LEU A 182 -19.05 -20.43 25.06
C LEU A 182 -20.25 -21.29 24.65
N ASP A 183 -20.40 -22.49 25.22
CA ASP A 183 -21.53 -23.39 24.93
C ASP A 183 -22.87 -22.78 25.39
N LYS A 184 -22.88 -22.15 26.58
CA LYS A 184 -24.05 -21.44 27.08
C LYS A 184 -24.32 -20.17 26.27
N ALA A 185 -23.27 -19.45 25.87
CA ALA A 185 -23.39 -18.27 25.01
C ALA A 185 -23.99 -18.65 23.64
N ARG A 186 -23.54 -19.78 23.07
CA ARG A 186 -24.08 -20.34 21.82
C ARG A 186 -25.56 -20.66 21.93
N TRP A 187 -25.96 -21.33 23.01
CA TRP A 187 -27.36 -21.62 23.26
C TRP A 187 -28.19 -20.32 23.40
N ILE A 188 -27.69 -19.32 24.14
CA ILE A 188 -28.37 -18.01 24.27
C ILE A 188 -28.53 -17.34 22.90
N VAL A 189 -27.47 -17.28 22.10
CA VAL A 189 -27.51 -16.64 20.76
C VAL A 189 -28.47 -17.38 19.83
N GLY A 190 -28.52 -18.72 19.88
CA GLY A 190 -29.50 -19.50 19.11
C GLY A 190 -30.95 -19.15 19.48
N ARG A 191 -31.26 -19.01 20.78
CA ARG A 191 -32.60 -18.60 21.23
C ARG A 191 -32.97 -17.18 20.80
N VAL A 192 -31.99 -16.27 20.80
CA VAL A 192 -32.18 -14.91 20.28
C VAL A 192 -32.38 -14.92 18.76
N ALA A 193 -31.67 -15.79 18.03
CA ALA A 193 -31.87 -15.96 16.59
C ALA A 193 -33.30 -16.42 16.29
N GLU A 194 -33.80 -17.45 16.96
CA GLU A 194 -35.19 -17.93 16.81
C GLU A 194 -36.25 -16.85 17.10
N GLU A 195 -35.96 -15.91 18.01
CA GLU A 195 -36.82 -14.76 18.30
C GLU A 195 -36.78 -13.74 17.16
N LEU A 196 -35.57 -13.38 16.70
CA LEU A 196 -35.39 -12.48 15.56
C LEU A 196 -36.01 -13.02 14.27
N GLU A 197 -35.89 -14.32 14.00
CA GLU A 197 -36.52 -14.97 12.85
C GLU A 197 -38.04 -14.78 12.86
N ARG A 198 -38.67 -14.90 14.04
CA ARG A 198 -40.12 -14.71 14.19
C ARG A 198 -40.52 -13.25 14.03
N ASP A 199 -39.77 -12.34 14.64
CA ASP A 199 -40.07 -10.91 14.65
C ASP A 199 -39.86 -10.26 13.28
N LEU A 200 -38.76 -10.62 12.60
CA LEU A 200 -38.40 -10.06 11.29
C LEU A 200 -38.93 -10.89 10.12
N ARG A 201 -39.47 -12.10 10.38
CA ARG A 201 -39.86 -13.09 9.36
C ARG A 201 -38.72 -13.41 8.39
N LEU A 202 -37.50 -13.48 8.91
CA LEU A 202 -36.26 -13.63 8.17
C LEU A 202 -35.47 -14.80 8.76
N PRO A 203 -35.35 -15.95 8.06
CA PRO A 203 -34.54 -17.08 8.50
C PRO A 203 -33.09 -16.68 8.79
N ILE A 204 -32.49 -17.25 9.83
CA ILE A 204 -31.10 -17.01 10.23
C ILE A 204 -30.36 -18.34 10.24
N ASP A 205 -29.32 -18.45 9.41
CA ASP A 205 -28.56 -19.68 9.32
C ASP A 205 -27.82 -19.98 10.64
N PRO A 206 -27.81 -21.24 11.12
CA PRO A 206 -27.01 -21.63 12.27
C PRO A 206 -25.51 -21.31 12.11
N ALA A 207 -25.01 -21.41 10.88
CA ALA A 207 -23.63 -21.03 10.55
C ALA A 207 -23.35 -19.52 10.75
N ALA A 208 -24.35 -18.66 10.57
CA ALA A 208 -24.23 -17.23 10.85
C ALA A 208 -24.09 -16.99 12.36
N CYS A 209 -24.88 -17.67 13.19
CA CYS A 209 -24.77 -17.61 14.66
C CYS A 209 -23.41 -18.08 15.17
N ASP A 210 -22.91 -19.18 14.62
CA ASP A 210 -21.59 -19.73 14.94
C ASP A 210 -20.47 -18.76 14.56
N LEU A 211 -20.60 -18.13 13.40
CA LEU A 211 -19.66 -17.11 12.93
C LEU A 211 -19.68 -15.87 13.81
N VAL A 212 -20.86 -15.37 14.20
CA VAL A 212 -21.01 -14.25 15.14
C VAL A 212 -20.26 -14.53 16.44
N LEU A 213 -20.48 -15.70 17.04
CA LEU A 213 -19.80 -16.10 18.28
C LEU A 213 -18.29 -16.15 18.10
N ARG A 214 -17.82 -16.76 17.01
CA ARG A 214 -16.40 -16.90 16.70
C ARG A 214 -15.73 -15.54 16.53
N LEU A 215 -16.31 -14.64 15.73
CA LEU A 215 -15.77 -13.31 15.48
C LEU A 215 -15.80 -12.46 16.75
N SER A 216 -16.92 -12.41 17.47
CA SER A 216 -17.02 -11.66 18.72
C SER A 216 -16.08 -12.18 19.81
N ALA A 217 -15.83 -13.49 19.88
CA ALA A 217 -14.87 -14.08 20.81
C ALA A 217 -13.43 -13.76 20.41
N LYS A 218 -13.09 -13.86 19.11
CA LYS A 218 -11.72 -13.65 18.60
C LYS A 218 -11.29 -12.18 18.60
N PHE A 219 -12.20 -11.27 18.25
CA PHE A 219 -11.86 -9.89 17.88
C PHE A 219 -12.44 -8.84 18.82
N LEU A 220 -13.48 -9.12 19.61
CA LEU A 220 -14.10 -8.15 20.52
C LEU A 220 -13.76 -8.49 21.98
N LEU A 221 -12.46 -8.52 22.29
CA LEU A 221 -11.92 -8.98 23.58
C LEU A 221 -12.23 -8.04 24.75
N ALA A 222 -12.34 -6.74 24.50
CA ALA A 222 -12.69 -5.74 25.51
C ALA A 222 -14.18 -5.73 25.89
N GLN A 223 -15.00 -6.55 25.22
CA GLN A 223 -16.43 -6.67 25.47
C GLN A 223 -16.77 -8.09 25.95
N HIS A 224 -17.84 -8.21 26.73
CA HIS A 224 -18.26 -9.48 27.32
C HIS A 224 -19.44 -10.12 26.61
N MET A 225 -19.44 -11.44 26.54
CA MET A 225 -20.59 -12.27 26.17
C MET A 225 -21.70 -12.18 27.23
N PRO A 226 -22.96 -12.41 26.84
CA PRO A 226 -23.43 -12.69 25.47
C PRO A 226 -23.71 -11.43 24.64
N ARG A 227 -23.65 -10.23 25.25
CA ARG A 227 -24.08 -8.97 24.62
C ARG A 227 -23.43 -8.73 23.27
N LYS A 228 -22.10 -8.81 23.18
CA LYS A 228 -21.35 -8.50 21.95
C LYS A 228 -21.78 -9.36 20.75
N ALA A 229 -22.11 -10.63 20.98
CA ALA A 229 -22.60 -11.53 19.94
C ALA A 229 -24.05 -11.21 19.57
N ILE A 230 -24.90 -10.98 20.57
CA ILE A 230 -26.31 -10.62 20.36
C ILE A 230 -26.43 -9.31 19.57
N GLU A 231 -25.65 -8.28 19.91
CA GLU A 231 -25.67 -6.99 19.21
C GLU A 231 -25.23 -7.16 17.75
N LEU A 232 -24.13 -7.88 17.49
CA LEU A 232 -23.69 -8.16 16.12
C LEU A 232 -24.77 -8.90 15.31
N LEU A 233 -25.40 -9.93 15.90
CA LEU A 233 -26.47 -10.68 15.23
C LEU A 233 -27.70 -9.79 14.94
N LYS A 234 -28.14 -8.99 15.92
CA LYS A 234 -29.29 -8.09 15.78
C LYS A 234 -29.07 -7.04 14.70
N GLU A 235 -27.89 -6.44 14.67
CA GLU A 235 -27.52 -5.47 13.65
C GLU A 235 -27.45 -6.11 12.26
N THR A 236 -26.86 -7.30 12.16
CA THR A 236 -26.79 -8.05 10.89
C THR A 236 -28.21 -8.37 10.38
N ALA A 237 -29.09 -8.87 11.24
CA ALA A 237 -30.47 -9.20 10.86
C ALA A 237 -31.29 -7.96 10.49
N ALA A 238 -31.12 -6.85 11.22
CA ALA A 238 -31.78 -5.58 10.91
C ALA A 238 -31.32 -5.01 9.56
N GLU A 239 -30.02 -5.08 9.27
CA GLU A 239 -29.46 -4.64 7.99
C GLU A 239 -29.98 -5.52 6.84
N ALA A 240 -29.93 -6.85 7.00
CA ALA A 240 -30.45 -7.81 6.02
C ALA A 240 -31.95 -7.64 5.74
N ALA A 241 -32.75 -7.36 6.78
CA ALA A 241 -34.17 -7.05 6.63
C ALA A 241 -34.38 -5.72 5.89
N GLY A 242 -33.56 -4.69 6.18
CA GLY A 242 -33.63 -3.38 5.51
C GLY A 242 -33.33 -3.43 4.01
N VAL A 243 -32.45 -4.35 3.58
CA VAL A 243 -32.15 -4.61 2.17
C VAL A 243 -32.96 -5.76 1.55
N ALA A 244 -34.00 -6.24 2.26
CA ALA A 244 -34.92 -7.29 1.80
C ALA A 244 -34.24 -8.59 1.34
N ARG A 245 -33.29 -9.11 2.14
CA ARG A 245 -32.71 -10.45 1.92
C ARG A 245 -33.71 -11.56 2.26
N ASP A 246 -33.52 -12.73 1.66
CA ASP A 246 -34.37 -13.91 1.91
C ASP A 246 -33.99 -14.67 3.20
N HIS A 247 -32.73 -14.56 3.65
CA HIS A 247 -32.22 -15.13 4.91
C HIS A 247 -30.96 -14.35 5.35
N VAL A 248 -30.51 -14.58 6.59
CA VAL A 248 -29.22 -14.12 7.12
C VAL A 248 -28.21 -15.25 7.08
N GLY A 249 -27.19 -15.11 6.23
CA GLY A 249 -26.11 -16.09 6.09
C GLY A 249 -24.78 -15.61 6.69
N PRO A 250 -23.73 -16.46 6.64
CA PRO A 250 -22.37 -16.09 7.07
C PRO A 250 -21.81 -14.85 6.35
N GLU A 251 -22.16 -14.66 5.09
CA GLU A 251 -21.73 -13.50 4.28
C GLU A 251 -22.24 -12.16 4.83
N ASP A 252 -23.48 -12.13 5.33
CA ASP A 252 -24.06 -10.92 5.92
C ASP A 252 -23.33 -10.58 7.22
N VAL A 253 -22.99 -11.59 8.02
CA VAL A 253 -22.21 -11.43 9.25
C VAL A 253 -20.80 -10.90 8.93
N LEU A 254 -20.09 -11.47 7.95
CA LEU A 254 -18.77 -10.99 7.54
C LEU A 254 -18.84 -9.53 7.09
N THR A 255 -19.81 -9.20 6.22
CA THR A 255 -20.01 -7.86 5.69
C THR A 255 -20.28 -6.86 6.82
N ARG A 256 -21.22 -7.17 7.71
CA ARG A 256 -21.54 -6.33 8.88
C ARG A 256 -20.34 -6.15 9.78
N PHE A 257 -19.63 -7.24 10.09
CA PHE A 257 -18.49 -7.23 10.99
C PHE A 257 -17.33 -6.38 10.42
N CYS A 258 -17.01 -6.55 9.13
CA CYS A 258 -16.04 -5.71 8.43
C CYS A 258 -16.45 -4.23 8.45
N ALA A 259 -17.72 -3.91 8.19
CA ALA A 259 -18.19 -2.52 8.22
C ALA A 259 -18.07 -1.88 9.62
N ALA A 260 -18.44 -2.61 10.67
CA ALA A 260 -18.40 -2.13 12.05
C ALA A 260 -16.96 -1.96 12.56
N THR A 261 -16.07 -2.91 12.24
CA THR A 261 -14.69 -2.93 12.76
C THR A 261 -13.69 -2.22 11.86
N ARG A 262 -14.01 -2.07 10.57
CA ARG A 262 -13.09 -1.72 9.46
C ARG A 262 -11.93 -2.70 9.28
N LEU A 263 -12.08 -3.95 9.73
CA LEU A 263 -11.13 -5.01 9.41
C LEU A 263 -11.29 -5.45 7.95
N PRO A 264 -10.17 -5.67 7.23
CA PRO A 264 -10.16 -6.24 5.90
C PRO A 264 -10.79 -7.62 5.91
N ARG A 265 -11.47 -7.93 4.82
CA ARG A 265 -12.16 -9.21 4.66
C ARG A 265 -11.22 -10.39 4.84
N PHE A 266 -10.01 -10.34 4.27
CA PHE A 266 -9.05 -11.44 4.37
C PHE A 266 -8.69 -11.79 5.83
N VAL A 267 -8.74 -10.83 6.76
CA VAL A 267 -8.41 -11.06 8.19
C VAL A 267 -9.53 -11.83 8.91
N VAL A 268 -10.78 -11.61 8.53
CA VAL A 268 -11.95 -12.16 9.23
C VAL A 268 -12.53 -13.41 8.56
N ASP A 269 -12.35 -13.50 7.23
CA ASP A 269 -12.81 -14.60 6.39
C ASP A 269 -11.68 -15.61 6.23
N ASP A 270 -11.81 -16.75 6.92
CA ASP A 270 -10.79 -17.81 6.89
C ASP A 270 -10.66 -18.45 5.50
N ALA A 271 -11.71 -18.43 4.67
CA ALA A 271 -11.72 -19.00 3.34
C ALA A 271 -10.98 -18.12 2.31
N MET A 272 -10.82 -16.83 2.60
CA MET A 272 -10.11 -15.90 1.71
C MET A 272 -8.59 -16.03 1.92
N PRO A 273 -7.79 -16.39 0.90
CA PRO A 273 -6.34 -16.45 1.03
C PRO A 273 -5.74 -15.05 1.15
N LEU A 274 -4.54 -14.98 1.75
CA LEU A 274 -3.69 -13.79 1.70
C LEU A 274 -2.69 -13.95 0.56
N ASP A 275 -2.78 -13.11 -0.46
CA ASP A 275 -1.77 -13.05 -1.52
C ASP A 275 -0.54 -12.29 -1.01
N LEU A 276 0.53 -13.03 -0.72
CA LEU A 276 1.76 -12.45 -0.20
C LEU A 276 2.50 -11.62 -1.26
N GLU A 277 2.41 -11.98 -2.54
CA GLU A 277 3.08 -11.25 -3.62
C GLU A 277 2.40 -9.91 -3.90
N GLU A 278 1.06 -9.89 -3.93
CA GLU A 278 0.29 -8.66 -4.03
C GLU A 278 0.55 -7.75 -2.83
N THR A 279 0.60 -8.34 -1.63
CA THR A 279 0.87 -7.59 -0.40
C THR A 279 2.28 -7.01 -0.40
N GLU A 280 3.29 -7.78 -0.79
CA GLU A 280 4.66 -7.29 -0.90
C GLU A 280 4.77 -6.17 -1.94
N ARG A 281 4.08 -6.30 -3.08
CA ARG A 281 4.00 -5.26 -4.10
C ARG A 281 3.38 -3.97 -3.56
N PHE A 282 2.27 -4.07 -2.80
CA PHE A 282 1.62 -2.91 -2.17
C PHE A 282 2.60 -2.10 -1.31
N PHE A 283 3.41 -2.77 -0.48
CA PHE A 283 4.40 -2.10 0.36
C PHE A 283 5.60 -1.62 -0.47
N GLY A 284 6.14 -2.44 -1.38
CA GLY A 284 7.34 -2.15 -2.17
C GLY A 284 7.17 -0.98 -3.14
N GLU A 285 5.99 -0.80 -3.74
CA GLU A 285 5.69 0.36 -4.58
C GLU A 285 5.64 1.67 -3.78
N ARG A 286 5.31 1.58 -2.48
CA ARG A 286 5.03 2.74 -1.63
C ARG A 286 6.17 3.07 -0.66
N LEU A 287 7.02 2.10 -0.33
CA LEU A 287 8.17 2.23 0.56
C LEU A 287 9.42 1.67 -0.12
N LEU A 288 10.30 2.57 -0.57
CA LEU A 288 11.50 2.21 -1.33
C LEU A 288 12.69 1.91 -0.41
N GLY A 289 13.40 0.80 -0.70
CA GLY A 289 14.70 0.47 -0.10
C GLY A 289 14.64 -0.15 1.30
N GLN A 290 13.48 -0.59 1.77
CA GLN A 290 13.28 -1.11 3.15
C GLN A 290 12.68 -2.53 3.17
N ASN A 291 13.13 -3.40 2.27
CA ASN A 291 12.53 -4.72 2.04
C ASN A 291 12.57 -5.61 3.29
N ASP A 292 13.66 -5.58 4.06
CA ASP A 292 13.78 -6.39 5.29
C ASP A 292 12.72 -6.01 6.33
N ALA A 293 12.45 -4.71 6.49
CA ALA A 293 11.42 -4.20 7.39
C ALA A 293 10.01 -4.55 6.90
N VAL A 294 9.78 -4.49 5.58
CA VAL A 294 8.52 -4.94 4.97
C VAL A 294 8.32 -6.43 5.23
N ALA A 295 9.32 -7.27 4.97
CA ALA A 295 9.23 -8.72 5.18
C ALA A 295 8.93 -9.08 6.65
N ALA A 296 9.50 -8.37 7.62
CA ALA A 296 9.19 -8.57 9.04
C ALA A 296 7.73 -8.28 9.38
N VAL A 297 7.19 -7.20 8.81
CA VAL A 297 5.79 -6.84 8.95
C VAL A 297 4.87 -7.86 8.27
N LEU A 298 5.20 -8.31 7.06
CA LEU A 298 4.42 -9.31 6.31
C LEU A 298 4.25 -10.62 7.08
N ARG A 299 5.31 -11.08 7.77
CA ARG A 299 5.21 -12.26 8.65
C ARG A 299 4.14 -12.10 9.72
N SER A 300 4.00 -10.92 10.28
CA SER A 300 3.02 -10.66 11.34
C SER A 300 1.60 -10.52 10.80
N VAL A 301 1.44 -9.96 9.60
CA VAL A 301 0.17 -10.00 8.86
C VAL A 301 -0.25 -11.44 8.55
N ALA A 302 0.70 -12.30 8.15
CA ALA A 302 0.45 -13.71 7.91
C ALA A 302 0.05 -14.46 9.19
N LEU A 303 0.70 -14.20 10.34
CA LEU A 303 0.32 -14.77 11.64
C LEU A 303 -1.08 -14.33 12.08
N LEU A 304 -1.41 -13.05 11.88
CA LEU A 304 -2.75 -12.50 12.15
C LEU A 304 -3.81 -13.21 11.31
N LYS A 305 -3.55 -13.35 10.00
CA LYS A 305 -4.42 -14.08 9.07
C LYS A 305 -4.61 -15.54 9.48
N ALA A 306 -3.52 -16.23 9.83
CA ALA A 306 -3.55 -17.61 10.27
C ALA A 306 -4.19 -17.79 11.66
N GLY A 307 -4.41 -16.70 12.41
CA GLY A 307 -4.93 -16.75 13.77
C GLY A 307 -3.97 -17.41 14.76
N LEU A 308 -2.66 -17.35 14.50
CA LEU A 308 -1.60 -17.97 15.31
C LEU A 308 -0.98 -17.01 16.33
N ASN A 309 -1.51 -15.79 16.46
CA ASN A 309 -1.09 -14.82 17.47
C ASN A 309 -1.63 -15.18 18.86
N ASP A 310 -0.88 -14.85 19.90
CA ASP A 310 -1.37 -14.93 21.29
C ASP A 310 -2.45 -13.86 21.51
N PRO A 311 -3.72 -14.23 21.81
CA PRO A 311 -4.80 -13.26 21.99
C PRO A 311 -4.60 -12.35 23.21
N ARG A 312 -3.69 -12.70 24.14
CA ARG A 312 -3.38 -11.90 25.33
C ARG A 312 -2.33 -10.82 25.06
N ARG A 313 -1.64 -10.85 23.92
CA ARG A 313 -0.64 -9.84 23.55
C ARG A 313 -1.21 -8.89 22.49
N PRO A 314 -0.58 -7.72 22.26
CA PRO A 314 -0.84 -6.92 21.07
C PRO A 314 -0.63 -7.76 19.79
N LEU A 315 -1.25 -7.36 18.67
CA LEU A 315 -1.18 -8.10 17.39
C LEU A 315 0.24 -8.21 16.82
N GLY A 316 1.13 -7.32 17.25
CA GLY A 316 2.55 -7.32 16.93
C GLY A 316 3.21 -6.09 17.55
N VAL A 317 4.42 -6.25 18.05
CA VAL A 317 5.21 -5.20 18.70
C VAL A 317 6.56 -5.09 17.98
N PHE A 318 6.78 -3.99 17.26
CA PHE A 318 7.98 -3.79 16.44
C PHE A 318 8.83 -2.64 16.92
N LEU A 319 10.14 -2.79 16.81
CA LEU A 319 11.10 -1.69 16.93
C LEU A 319 11.65 -1.33 15.56
N PHE A 320 11.27 -0.18 15.02
CA PHE A 320 11.80 0.34 13.77
C PHE A 320 13.04 1.20 14.06
N ALA A 321 14.23 0.67 13.80
CA ALA A 321 15.49 1.30 14.14
C ALA A 321 16.22 1.80 12.88
N GLY A 322 16.63 3.07 12.85
CA GLY A 322 17.43 3.62 11.74
C GLY A 322 17.46 5.14 11.70
N PRO A 323 18.09 5.77 10.69
CA PRO A 323 18.18 7.23 10.57
C PRO A 323 16.82 7.92 10.43
N THR A 324 16.77 9.23 10.64
CA THR A 324 15.54 10.01 10.40
C THR A 324 15.25 10.13 8.89
N GLY A 325 13.97 10.15 8.52
CA GLY A 325 13.55 10.42 7.14
C GLY A 325 13.75 9.28 6.13
N VAL A 326 14.00 8.05 6.59
CA VAL A 326 14.17 6.84 5.74
C VAL A 326 12.87 6.05 5.50
N GLY A 327 11.80 6.36 6.24
CA GLY A 327 10.48 5.75 6.03
C GLY A 327 9.86 4.99 7.20
N LYS A 328 10.44 5.04 8.41
CA LYS A 328 9.90 4.37 9.62
C LYS A 328 8.41 4.65 9.87
N THR A 329 8.06 5.92 10.01
CA THR A 329 6.67 6.38 10.20
C THR A 329 5.79 6.10 8.98
N GLN A 330 6.38 6.05 7.78
CA GLN A 330 5.65 5.75 6.55
C GLN A 330 5.21 4.29 6.50
N LEU A 331 6.05 3.34 6.93
CA LEU A 331 5.66 1.93 7.04
C LEU A 331 4.52 1.74 8.04
N ALA A 332 4.55 2.44 9.18
CA ALA A 332 3.45 2.39 10.16
C ALA A 332 2.13 2.94 9.59
N LYS A 333 2.19 4.00 8.77
CA LYS A 333 1.01 4.53 8.05
C LYS A 333 0.48 3.53 7.02
N LEU A 334 1.36 2.93 6.23
CA LEU A 334 0.99 1.91 5.23
C LEU A 334 0.37 0.68 5.91
N LEU A 335 0.87 0.29 7.08
CA LEU A 335 0.27 -0.76 7.90
C LEU A 335 -1.17 -0.42 8.31
N ALA A 336 -1.41 0.79 8.79
CA ALA A 336 -2.75 1.24 9.14
C ALA A 336 -3.69 1.27 7.92
N GLU A 337 -3.19 1.73 6.77
CA GLU A 337 -3.95 1.75 5.51
C GLU A 337 -4.29 0.33 5.04
N TYR A 338 -3.31 -0.57 5.01
CA TYR A 338 -3.47 -1.94 4.53
C TYR A 338 -4.37 -2.78 5.45
N LEU A 339 -4.10 -2.74 6.76
CA LEU A 339 -4.80 -3.57 7.74
C LEU A 339 -6.10 -2.99 8.24
N PHE A 340 -6.35 -1.69 8.13
CA PHE A 340 -7.56 -1.07 8.70
C PHE A 340 -8.27 -0.11 7.72
N GLY A 341 -7.85 -0.13 6.46
CA GLY A 341 -8.44 0.62 5.34
C GLY A 341 -8.19 2.13 5.36
N SER A 342 -7.53 2.67 6.38
CA SER A 342 -7.25 4.11 6.47
C SER A 342 -6.01 4.41 7.32
N ALA A 343 -5.22 5.38 6.87
CA ALA A 343 -4.09 5.91 7.63
C ALA A 343 -4.51 6.62 8.93
N ASP A 344 -5.77 7.03 9.09
CA ASP A 344 -6.31 7.66 10.32
C ASP A 344 -6.42 6.66 11.49
N ARG A 345 -6.27 5.37 11.20
CA ARG A 345 -6.13 4.31 12.21
C ARG A 345 -4.73 4.26 12.81
N LEU A 346 -3.84 5.17 12.42
CA LEU A 346 -2.57 5.39 13.09
C LEU A 346 -2.75 6.37 14.25
N VAL A 347 -2.64 5.87 15.48
CA VAL A 347 -2.47 6.68 16.69
C VAL A 347 -0.98 6.93 16.87
N ARG A 348 -0.58 8.18 17.11
CA ARG A 348 0.81 8.55 17.31
C ARG A 348 0.99 9.21 18.66
N LEU A 349 1.98 8.74 19.42
CA LEU A 349 2.50 9.38 20.61
C LEU A 349 3.98 9.70 20.40
N ASN A 350 4.38 10.91 20.76
CA ASN A 350 5.77 11.34 20.69
C ASN A 350 6.45 11.12 22.03
N MET A 351 7.37 10.17 22.10
CA MET A 351 8.01 9.76 23.36
C MET A 351 9.00 10.81 23.88
N ALA A 352 9.44 11.73 23.02
CA ALA A 352 10.25 12.88 23.42
C ALA A 352 9.52 13.86 24.34
N ASP A 353 8.17 13.80 24.39
CA ASP A 353 7.36 14.67 25.25
C ASP A 353 7.32 14.18 26.72
N TYR A 354 7.89 12.99 27.01
CA TYR A 354 7.92 12.37 28.35
C TYR A 354 9.35 12.03 28.83
N PRO A 355 10.29 12.99 28.91
CA PRO A 355 11.70 12.71 29.20
C PRO A 355 12.02 12.50 30.69
N ASN A 356 11.13 12.88 31.61
CA ASN A 356 11.39 12.86 33.05
C ASN A 356 10.59 11.79 33.79
N ASP A 357 11.11 11.34 34.94
CA ASP A 357 10.34 10.50 35.85
C ASP A 357 9.12 11.25 36.41
N GLY A 358 7.95 10.59 36.40
CA GLY A 358 6.66 11.19 36.71
C GLY A 358 5.83 11.51 35.46
N ASP A 359 6.47 11.64 34.29
CA ASP A 359 5.77 11.94 33.03
C ASP A 359 4.87 10.77 32.58
N GLU A 360 5.04 9.55 33.12
CA GLU A 360 4.17 8.40 32.85
C GLU A 360 2.71 8.64 33.24
N SER A 361 2.47 9.59 34.15
CA SER A 361 1.14 10.02 34.55
C SER A 361 0.36 10.75 33.45
N VAL A 362 1.03 11.25 32.40
CA VAL A 362 0.38 11.90 31.26
C VAL A 362 -0.23 10.89 30.28
N PRO A 363 0.54 9.94 29.69
CA PRO A 363 -0.04 8.95 28.78
C PRO A 363 -0.93 7.94 29.51
N PHE A 364 -0.57 7.49 30.72
CA PHE A 364 -1.33 6.47 31.45
C PHE A 364 -2.33 7.02 32.47
N GLY A 365 -2.30 8.33 32.73
CA GLY A 365 -3.23 9.00 33.64
C GLY A 365 -2.76 9.04 35.09
N ALA A 366 -3.08 10.13 35.79
CA ALA A 366 -2.69 10.34 37.18
C ALA A 366 -3.85 9.98 38.13
N SER A 367 -3.65 8.99 39.01
CA SER A 367 -4.72 8.52 39.89
C SER A 367 -5.22 9.55 40.90
N TRP A 368 -4.42 10.56 41.23
CA TRP A 368 -4.78 11.64 42.16
C TRP A 368 -5.42 12.84 41.46
N ALA A 369 -5.47 12.88 40.12
CA ALA A 369 -5.99 14.04 39.41
C ALA A 369 -7.50 14.24 39.66
N PRO A 370 -7.98 15.49 39.81
CA PRO A 370 -9.38 15.76 40.09
C PRO A 370 -10.31 15.51 38.90
N ALA A 371 -9.83 15.72 37.67
CA ALA A 371 -10.61 15.54 36.44
C ALA A 371 -10.49 14.09 35.91
N LEU A 372 -11.63 13.46 35.57
CA LEU A 372 -11.66 12.09 35.07
C LEU A 372 -10.84 11.91 33.79
N GLU A 373 -10.88 12.88 32.87
CA GLU A 373 -10.08 12.87 31.63
C GLU A 373 -8.58 12.78 31.92
N THR A 374 -8.10 13.55 32.90
CA THR A 374 -6.70 13.50 33.34
C THR A 374 -6.37 12.18 34.05
N ARG A 375 -7.30 11.60 34.81
CA ARG A 375 -7.13 10.26 35.40
C ARG A 375 -7.07 9.16 34.34
N ARG A 376 -7.78 9.32 33.22
CA ARG A 376 -7.74 8.38 32.08
C ARG A 376 -6.42 8.45 31.32
N GLY A 377 -5.82 9.63 31.21
CA GLY A 377 -4.57 9.84 30.49
C GLY A 377 -4.75 9.89 28.97
N GLU A 378 -3.71 10.37 28.29
CA GLU A 378 -3.71 10.64 26.85
C GLU A 378 -3.86 9.36 26.01
N LEU A 379 -3.17 8.28 26.37
CA LEU A 379 -3.20 7.03 25.60
C LEU A 379 -4.61 6.42 25.61
N SER A 380 -5.28 6.41 26.77
CA SER A 380 -6.66 5.92 26.89
C SER A 380 -7.61 6.75 26.01
N ALA A 381 -7.45 8.08 26.01
CA ALA A 381 -8.27 8.98 25.20
C ALA A 381 -8.03 8.77 23.69
N LEU A 382 -6.78 8.55 23.28
CA LEU A 382 -6.44 8.32 21.87
C LEU A 382 -6.93 6.97 21.34
N LEU A 383 -7.06 5.97 22.21
CA LEU A 383 -7.56 4.63 21.89
C LEU A 383 -9.08 4.52 22.02
N ASP A 384 -9.75 5.50 22.64
CA ASP A 384 -11.18 5.45 22.89
C ASP A 384 -11.98 5.28 21.58
N GLY A 385 -12.94 4.36 21.60
CA GLY A 385 -13.74 3.98 20.42
C GLY A 385 -12.98 3.26 19.29
N LYS A 386 -11.68 2.98 19.42
CA LYS A 386 -10.88 2.28 18.39
C LYS A 386 -10.65 0.83 18.77
N VAL A 387 -11.40 -0.08 18.13
CA VAL A 387 -11.24 -1.53 18.33
C VAL A 387 -9.93 -2.06 17.71
N PHE A 388 -9.54 -1.54 16.55
CA PHE A 388 -8.34 -1.92 15.81
C PHE A 388 -7.56 -0.68 15.39
N THR A 389 -6.26 -0.65 15.65
CA THR A 389 -5.42 0.53 15.43
C THR A 389 -3.94 0.16 15.30
N VAL A 390 -3.16 1.01 14.65
CA VAL A 390 -1.69 1.00 14.79
C VAL A 390 -1.32 2.07 15.81
N LEU A 391 -0.53 1.71 16.83
CA LEU A 391 0.03 2.64 17.81
C LEU A 391 1.50 2.89 17.49
N LEU A 392 1.82 4.12 17.07
CA LEU A 392 3.17 4.57 16.80
C LEU A 392 3.74 5.32 18.00
N LEU A 393 4.76 4.76 18.62
CA LEU A 393 5.56 5.37 19.68
C LEU A 393 6.83 5.95 19.04
N ASP A 394 6.82 7.24 18.76
CA ASP A 394 7.90 7.89 17.99
C ASP A 394 9.06 8.33 18.91
N GLU A 395 10.31 8.11 18.48
CA GLU A 395 11.53 8.44 19.24
C GLU A 395 11.58 7.79 20.63
N PHE A 396 11.28 6.49 20.69
CA PHE A 396 11.04 5.74 21.91
C PHE A 396 12.22 5.78 22.90
N GLU A 397 13.46 5.92 22.43
CA GLU A 397 14.66 6.07 23.26
C GLU A 397 14.66 7.32 24.14
N LYS A 398 13.84 8.32 23.84
CA LYS A 398 13.85 9.61 24.56
C LYS A 398 12.95 9.66 25.78
N ALA A 399 12.04 8.69 25.93
CA ALA A 399 11.16 8.64 27.09
C ALA A 399 11.91 8.19 28.35
N ALA A 400 11.42 8.63 29.50
CA ALA A 400 11.91 8.21 30.80
C ALA A 400 11.70 6.71 31.06
N ARG A 401 12.51 6.17 31.97
CA ARG A 401 12.47 4.75 32.35
C ARG A 401 11.11 4.33 32.90
N SER A 402 10.52 5.18 33.73
CA SER A 402 9.17 5.01 34.30
C SER A 402 8.09 4.85 33.22
N VAL A 403 8.21 5.56 32.10
CA VAL A 403 7.32 5.43 30.93
C VAL A 403 7.55 4.08 30.22
N HIS A 404 8.81 3.70 29.99
CA HIS A 404 9.15 2.41 29.38
C HIS A 404 8.61 1.22 30.17
N ASP A 405 8.67 1.28 31.51
CA ASP A 405 8.21 0.20 32.38
C ASP A 405 6.69 -0.03 32.26
N ARG A 406 5.92 1.04 32.06
CA ARG A 406 4.48 0.95 31.80
C ARG A 406 4.17 0.35 30.42
N PHE A 407 4.97 0.66 29.41
CA PHE A 407 4.85 0.03 28.08
C PHE A 407 5.28 -1.43 28.07
N LEU A 408 6.23 -1.83 28.92
CA LEU A 408 6.61 -3.24 29.11
C LEU A 408 5.41 -4.10 29.51
N GLN A 409 4.66 -3.65 30.50
CA GLN A 409 3.42 -4.33 30.91
C GLN A 409 2.44 -4.43 29.73
N LEU A 410 2.27 -3.33 28.98
CA LEU A 410 1.39 -3.28 27.81
C LEU A 410 1.80 -4.28 26.72
N PHE A 411 3.10 -4.42 26.44
CA PHE A 411 3.62 -5.32 25.39
C PHE A 411 3.43 -6.80 25.73
N ASP A 412 3.37 -7.12 27.03
CA ASP A 412 3.22 -8.48 27.54
C ASP A 412 1.77 -8.90 27.75
N GLU A 413 0.97 -8.03 28.38
CA GLU A 413 -0.39 -8.35 28.78
C GLU A 413 -1.44 -7.83 27.79
N GLY A 414 -1.00 -7.06 26.78
CA GLY A 414 -1.89 -6.41 25.82
C GLY A 414 -2.88 -5.45 26.45
N THR A 415 -2.72 -5.13 27.73
CA THR A 415 -3.66 -4.34 28.53
C THR A 415 -2.87 -3.48 29.51
N PHE A 416 -3.47 -2.38 29.97
CA PHE A 416 -2.93 -1.57 31.06
C PHE A 416 -4.06 -1.00 31.89
N VAL A 417 -3.78 -0.68 33.16
CA VAL A 417 -4.74 0.02 34.02
C VAL A 417 -4.39 1.50 34.08
N ASN A 418 -5.31 2.37 33.68
CA ASN A 418 -5.10 3.81 33.73
C ASN A 418 -5.25 4.38 35.15
N GLY A 419 -4.93 5.66 35.34
CA GLY A 419 -5.08 6.35 36.64
C GLY A 419 -6.51 6.36 37.20
N ALA A 420 -7.54 6.16 36.36
CA ALA A 420 -8.93 6.04 36.79
C ALA A 420 -9.29 4.62 37.29
N GLY A 421 -8.36 3.67 37.24
CA GLY A 421 -8.62 2.27 37.59
C GLY A 421 -9.40 1.51 36.52
N GLU A 422 -9.38 1.99 35.28
CA GLU A 422 -9.99 1.33 34.14
C GLU A 422 -8.93 0.49 33.41
N ALA A 423 -9.25 -0.77 33.13
CA ALA A 423 -8.43 -1.62 32.28
C ALA A 423 -8.69 -1.25 30.81
N VAL A 424 -7.64 -0.86 30.11
CA VAL A 424 -7.65 -0.49 28.70
C VAL A 424 -6.96 -1.59 27.90
N SER A 425 -7.64 -2.09 26.87
CA SER A 425 -7.19 -3.19 26.03
C SER A 425 -6.52 -2.70 24.75
N CYS A 426 -5.34 -3.23 24.48
CA CYS A 426 -4.51 -3.06 23.28
C CYS A 426 -4.24 -4.40 22.56
N ASN A 427 -4.97 -5.47 22.87
CA ASN A 427 -4.80 -6.80 22.25
C ASN A 427 -4.99 -6.76 20.71
N ASN A 428 -5.84 -5.86 20.24
CA ASN A 428 -6.13 -5.63 18.83
C ASN A 428 -5.29 -4.49 18.19
N THR A 429 -4.21 -4.10 18.86
CA THR A 429 -3.34 -3.00 18.44
C THR A 429 -2.04 -3.56 17.88
N LEU A 430 -1.60 -3.03 16.74
CA LEU A 430 -0.25 -3.23 16.26
C LEU A 430 0.63 -2.09 16.76
N ILE A 431 1.67 -2.40 17.52
CA ILE A 431 2.53 -1.40 18.16
C ILE A 431 3.83 -1.27 17.37
N VAL A 432 4.16 -0.03 17.01
CA VAL A 432 5.41 0.32 16.33
C VAL A 432 6.13 1.35 17.19
N ALA A 433 7.24 0.97 17.82
CA ALA A 433 8.19 1.91 18.38
C ALA A 433 9.21 2.32 17.31
N THR A 434 9.54 3.60 17.19
CA THR A 434 10.64 4.05 16.33
C THR A 434 11.83 4.44 17.18
N SER A 435 13.03 4.20 16.65
CA SER A 435 14.26 4.66 17.27
C SER A 435 15.28 5.17 16.26
N ASN A 436 16.03 6.20 16.64
CA ASN A 436 17.18 6.70 15.89
C ASN A 436 18.53 6.19 16.46
N VAL A 437 18.50 5.34 17.48
CA VAL A 437 19.69 4.71 18.06
C VAL A 437 20.46 3.92 17.00
N GLY A 438 21.79 3.95 17.06
CA GLY A 438 22.66 3.28 16.10
C GLY A 438 22.77 3.98 14.74
N SER A 439 22.06 5.08 14.51
CA SER A 439 22.16 5.82 13.24
C SER A 439 23.54 6.43 12.96
N GLU A 440 24.40 6.56 13.98
CA GLU A 440 25.80 6.99 13.88
C GLU A 440 26.68 6.03 13.09
N VAL A 441 26.40 4.73 13.17
CA VAL A 441 27.14 3.68 12.47
C VAL A 441 27.11 3.92 10.95
N TYR A 442 25.98 4.43 10.46
CA TYR A 442 25.82 4.78 9.05
C TYR A 442 26.54 6.09 8.66
N ARG A 443 26.86 6.98 9.62
CA ARG A 443 27.64 8.20 9.37
C ARG A 443 29.14 7.93 9.31
N GLU A 444 29.64 7.08 10.20
CA GLU A 444 31.07 6.76 10.32
C GLU A 444 31.61 5.97 9.11
N ALA A 445 30.75 5.24 8.40
CA ALA A 445 31.11 4.49 7.19
C ALA A 445 31.60 5.37 6.01
N GLY A 446 31.47 6.71 6.09
CA GLY A 446 31.85 7.64 5.03
C GLY A 446 33.13 8.46 5.27
N LEU A 447 33.78 8.36 6.43
CA LEU A 447 34.94 9.20 6.82
C LEU A 447 36.09 8.36 7.39
N GLY A 448 36.94 7.82 6.52
CA GLY A 448 38.24 7.24 6.91
C GLY A 448 38.77 6.15 5.98
N PHE A 449 40.09 5.93 5.99
CA PHE A 449 40.81 4.85 5.28
C PHE A 449 40.49 3.42 5.79
N ALA A 450 39.41 3.24 6.55
CA ALA A 450 38.94 1.95 7.01
C ALA A 450 38.02 1.34 5.95
N ALA A 451 38.27 0.06 5.62
CA ALA A 451 37.48 -0.70 4.66
C ALA A 451 35.96 -0.53 4.88
N HIS A 452 35.20 -0.37 3.81
CA HIS A 452 33.74 -0.40 3.86
C HIS A 452 33.28 -1.68 4.58
N LYS A 453 32.81 -1.54 5.83
CA LYS A 453 32.22 -2.65 6.60
C LYS A 453 31.09 -3.26 5.79
N ARG A 454 30.97 -4.60 5.81
CA ARG A 454 29.87 -5.31 5.13
C ARG A 454 28.53 -4.94 5.76
N ALA A 455 27.44 -5.04 5.00
CA ALA A 455 26.11 -4.68 5.48
C ALA A 455 25.74 -5.42 6.79
N ASP A 456 26.11 -6.69 6.91
CA ASP A 456 25.83 -7.50 8.10
C ASP A 456 26.62 -7.04 9.34
N GLU A 457 27.84 -6.53 9.14
CA GLU A 457 28.66 -5.95 10.21
C GLU A 457 28.08 -4.62 10.70
N GLN A 458 27.46 -3.85 9.80
CA GLN A 458 26.77 -2.60 10.16
C GLN A 458 25.51 -2.88 10.96
N VAL A 459 24.70 -3.87 10.56
CA VAL A 459 23.51 -4.28 11.31
C VAL A 459 23.89 -4.77 12.70
N SER A 460 24.91 -5.63 12.80
CA SER A 460 25.40 -6.14 14.09
C SER A 460 25.89 -5.02 15.02
N GLU A 461 26.55 -4.00 14.47
CA GLU A 461 26.98 -2.83 15.24
C GLU A 461 25.78 -1.98 15.69
N VAL A 462 24.76 -1.83 14.83
CA VAL A 462 23.50 -1.15 15.19
C VAL A 462 22.78 -1.90 16.31
N ASP A 463 22.71 -3.24 16.24
CA ASP A 463 22.14 -4.09 17.30
C ASP A 463 22.87 -3.91 18.63
N ARG A 464 24.20 -3.85 18.60
CA ARG A 464 25.00 -3.57 19.80
C ARG A 464 24.63 -2.21 20.41
N ARG A 465 24.52 -1.15 19.60
CA ARG A 465 24.13 0.18 20.07
C ARG A 465 22.69 0.21 20.61
N ILE A 466 21.77 -0.56 20.01
CA ILE A 466 20.41 -0.73 20.50
C ILE A 466 20.41 -1.44 21.86
N ALA A 467 21.21 -2.49 22.03
CA ALA A 467 21.36 -3.22 23.29
C ALA A 467 22.04 -2.40 24.40
N GLU A 468 22.85 -1.39 24.04
CA GLU A 468 23.41 -0.42 24.99
C GLU A 468 22.37 0.63 25.42
N ALA A 469 21.48 1.05 24.51
CA ALA A 469 20.48 2.09 24.78
C ALA A 469 19.24 1.55 25.50
N PHE A 470 18.84 0.31 25.21
CA PHE A 470 17.65 -0.33 25.77
C PHE A 470 18.04 -1.50 26.66
N ARG A 471 17.27 -1.71 27.73
CA ARG A 471 17.51 -2.85 28.62
C ARG A 471 17.13 -4.17 27.92
N PRO A 472 17.83 -5.29 28.20
CA PRO A 472 17.54 -6.58 27.58
C PRO A 472 16.09 -7.04 27.78
N GLU A 473 15.48 -6.76 28.94
CA GLU A 473 14.10 -7.16 29.20
C GLU A 473 13.11 -6.49 28.23
N PHE A 474 13.46 -5.29 27.76
CA PHE A 474 12.64 -4.52 26.82
C PHE A 474 12.77 -5.05 25.39
N LEU A 475 14.01 -5.32 24.95
CA LEU A 475 14.27 -5.85 23.60
C LEU A 475 13.61 -7.21 23.37
N ASN A 476 13.57 -8.05 24.39
CA ASN A 476 12.92 -9.36 24.34
C ASN A 476 11.38 -9.29 24.22
N ARG A 477 10.76 -8.11 24.37
CA ARG A 477 9.30 -7.94 24.20
C ARG A 477 8.89 -7.52 22.78
N PHE A 478 9.85 -7.07 21.97
CA PHE A 478 9.60 -6.84 20.56
C PHE A 478 9.58 -8.17 19.82
N ASP A 479 8.57 -8.36 18.97
CA ASP A 479 8.49 -9.53 18.12
C ASP A 479 9.52 -9.47 16.98
N ALA A 480 9.87 -8.25 16.54
CA ALA A 480 10.99 -8.03 15.64
C ALA A 480 11.60 -6.62 15.76
N ILE A 481 12.93 -6.56 15.64
CA ILE A 481 13.68 -5.32 15.39
C ILE A 481 13.84 -5.18 13.88
N CYS A 482 13.28 -4.12 13.30
CA CYS A 482 13.30 -3.85 11.88
C CYS A 482 14.33 -2.75 11.59
N HIS A 483 15.40 -3.10 10.89
CA HIS A 483 16.46 -2.17 10.53
C HIS A 483 16.08 -1.37 9.29
N PHE A 484 16.10 -0.05 9.42
CA PHE A 484 15.94 0.89 8.32
C PHE A 484 17.29 1.44 7.89
N ARG A 485 17.65 1.17 6.64
CA ARG A 485 18.94 1.58 6.08
C ARG A 485 18.85 2.98 5.47
N PRO A 486 19.95 3.74 5.42
CA PRO A 486 20.02 4.99 4.66
C PRO A 486 19.61 4.76 3.21
N LEU A 487 18.78 5.66 2.68
CA LEU A 487 18.32 5.59 1.29
C LEU A 487 19.47 5.89 0.32
N SER A 488 19.59 5.11 -0.75
CA SER A 488 20.56 5.40 -1.82
C SER A 488 20.10 6.61 -2.64
N ARG A 489 21.04 7.29 -3.32
CA ARG A 489 20.70 8.39 -4.25
C ARG A 489 19.71 7.96 -5.32
N VAL A 490 19.76 6.70 -5.75
CA VAL A 490 18.81 6.12 -6.71
C VAL A 490 17.40 6.04 -6.09
N ASP A 491 17.29 5.57 -4.85
CA ASP A 491 16.01 5.50 -4.15
C ASP A 491 15.42 6.90 -3.95
N ILE A 492 16.24 7.87 -3.58
CA ILE A 492 15.79 9.25 -3.34
C ILE A 492 15.35 9.91 -4.64
N ARG A 493 16.04 9.66 -5.76
CA ARG A 493 15.61 10.13 -7.08
C ARG A 493 14.24 9.56 -7.44
N LYS A 494 13.99 8.27 -7.22
CA LYS A 494 12.67 7.65 -7.41
C LYS A 494 11.60 8.26 -6.51
N ILE A 495 11.92 8.51 -5.22
CA ILE A 495 11.02 9.20 -4.29
C ILE A 495 10.71 10.61 -4.82
N ALA A 496 11.72 11.37 -5.24
CA ALA A 496 11.55 12.72 -5.79
C ALA A 496 10.64 12.71 -7.02
N GLN A 497 10.85 11.80 -7.97
CA GLN A 497 9.99 11.64 -9.15
C GLN A 497 8.54 11.38 -8.77
N ARG A 498 8.31 10.48 -7.78
CA ARG A 498 6.96 10.17 -7.31
C ARG A 498 6.28 11.37 -6.66
N GLU A 499 6.98 12.08 -5.78
CA GLU A 499 6.42 13.27 -5.12
C GLU A 499 6.20 14.42 -6.11
N VAL A 500 7.05 14.58 -7.12
CA VAL A 500 6.82 15.49 -8.25
C VAL A 500 5.55 15.10 -9.00
N GLY A 501 5.35 13.81 -9.31
CA GLY A 501 4.12 13.31 -9.92
C GLY A 501 2.87 13.72 -9.13
N ARG A 502 2.88 13.56 -7.80
CA ARG A 502 1.77 14.00 -6.93
C ARG A 502 1.51 15.51 -6.98
N VAL A 503 2.54 16.33 -7.15
CA VAL A 503 2.35 17.78 -7.35
C VAL A 503 1.60 18.04 -8.66
N LEU A 504 1.91 17.31 -9.73
CA LEU A 504 1.24 17.44 -11.02
C LEU A 504 -0.24 17.00 -10.97
N GLU A 505 -0.62 16.17 -10.01
CA GLU A 505 -2.01 15.75 -9.78
C GLU A 505 -2.88 16.80 -9.10
N ARG A 506 -2.31 17.89 -8.58
CA ARG A 506 -3.06 18.92 -7.84
C ARG A 506 -4.09 19.62 -8.72
N GLU A 507 -5.19 20.04 -8.09
CA GLU A 507 -6.32 20.69 -8.77
C GLU A 507 -5.89 21.90 -9.62
N GLY A 508 -4.95 22.72 -9.13
CA GLY A 508 -4.43 23.88 -9.85
C GLY A 508 -3.78 23.56 -11.20
N ILE A 509 -3.35 22.31 -11.43
CA ILE A 509 -2.76 21.82 -12.68
C ILE A 509 -3.80 20.99 -13.45
N ARG A 510 -4.41 19.99 -12.79
CA ARG A 510 -5.39 19.08 -13.41
C ARG A 510 -6.66 19.78 -13.88
N ALA A 511 -7.28 20.62 -13.06
CA ALA A 511 -8.52 21.30 -13.44
C ALA A 511 -8.30 22.31 -14.58
N ARG A 512 -7.06 22.82 -14.70
CA ARG A 512 -6.64 23.70 -15.79
C ARG A 512 -6.14 22.95 -17.03
N ALA A 513 -6.06 21.62 -16.96
CA ALA A 513 -5.53 20.74 -18.01
C ALA A 513 -4.18 21.23 -18.57
N LEU A 514 -3.26 21.65 -17.70
CA LEU A 514 -1.91 22.04 -18.13
C LEU A 514 -1.06 20.81 -18.44
N ASP A 515 -0.27 20.87 -19.50
CA ASP A 515 0.69 19.82 -19.86
C ASP A 515 2.05 20.18 -19.28
N VAL A 516 2.37 19.64 -18.10
CA VAL A 516 3.55 20.04 -17.34
C VAL A 516 4.66 19.02 -17.52
N GLU A 517 5.74 19.42 -18.17
CA GLU A 517 6.96 18.61 -18.30
C GLU A 517 8.02 19.11 -17.31
N VAL A 518 8.48 18.23 -16.41
CA VAL A 518 9.58 18.53 -15.48
C VAL A 518 10.85 17.89 -16.00
N THR A 519 11.87 18.69 -16.30
CA THR A 519 13.12 18.13 -16.85
C THR A 519 13.90 17.32 -15.79
N PRO A 520 14.70 16.31 -16.19
CA PRO A 520 15.47 15.49 -15.25
C PRO A 520 16.40 16.31 -14.35
N GLU A 521 16.95 17.40 -14.86
CA GLU A 521 17.85 18.29 -14.10
C GLU A 521 17.15 18.96 -12.92
N VAL A 522 15.84 19.22 -13.04
CA VAL A 522 15.04 19.74 -11.92
C VAL A 522 14.91 18.69 -10.83
N VAL A 523 14.65 17.43 -11.20
CA VAL A 523 14.58 16.32 -10.24
C VAL A 523 15.92 16.13 -9.54
N ASP A 524 17.02 16.16 -10.28
CA ASP A 524 18.37 16.03 -9.71
C ASP A 524 18.69 17.17 -8.75
N ARG A 525 18.27 18.39 -9.10
CA ARG A 525 18.45 19.54 -8.22
C ARG A 525 17.63 19.44 -6.93
N LEU A 526 16.41 18.92 -7.03
CA LEU A 526 15.56 18.66 -5.87
C LEU A 526 16.17 17.58 -4.97
N VAL A 527 16.79 16.55 -5.55
CA VAL A 527 17.53 15.53 -4.80
C VAL A 527 18.76 16.14 -4.13
N GLU A 528 19.58 16.90 -4.84
CA GLU A 528 20.79 17.55 -4.30
C GLU A 528 20.51 18.45 -3.09
N ARG A 529 19.41 19.20 -3.13
CA ARG A 529 19.04 20.15 -2.06
C ARG A 529 18.15 19.54 -0.98
N GLY A 530 17.32 18.56 -1.36
CA GLY A 530 16.32 17.94 -0.51
C GLY A 530 16.82 16.71 0.25
N TYR A 531 17.95 16.13 -0.16
CA TYR A 531 18.57 14.99 0.50
C TYR A 531 19.70 15.39 1.44
N SER A 532 19.69 14.80 2.63
CA SER A 532 20.86 14.72 3.49
C SER A 532 21.03 13.29 4.00
N PRO A 533 22.26 12.73 4.00
CA PRO A 533 22.51 11.42 4.62
C PRO A 533 22.05 11.32 6.08
N GLN A 534 22.01 12.44 6.81
CA GLN A 534 21.61 12.49 8.22
C GLN A 534 20.09 12.54 8.42
N PHE A 535 19.38 13.19 7.50
CA PHE A 535 17.94 13.48 7.63
C PHE A 535 17.06 12.78 6.59
N GLY A 536 17.66 11.94 5.74
CA GLY A 536 16.97 11.20 4.69
C GLY A 536 16.22 12.10 3.72
N ALA A 537 15.01 11.69 3.32
CA ALA A 537 14.14 12.43 2.42
C ALA A 537 13.26 13.49 3.13
N ARG A 538 13.49 13.77 4.43
CA ARG A 538 12.63 14.64 5.25
C ARG A 538 12.49 16.06 4.69
N TYR A 539 13.55 16.59 4.08
CA TYR A 539 13.55 17.94 3.50
C TYR A 539 13.12 17.97 2.03
N LEU A 540 13.02 16.82 1.38
CA LEU A 540 12.70 16.71 -0.04
C LEU A 540 11.35 17.32 -0.36
N GLN A 541 10.31 17.01 0.43
CA GLN A 541 8.98 17.57 0.22
C GLN A 541 8.97 19.10 0.37
N ARG A 542 9.66 19.63 1.39
CA ARG A 542 9.80 21.09 1.59
C ARG A 542 10.51 21.75 0.41
N GLU A 543 11.54 21.10 -0.11
CA GLU A 543 12.30 21.61 -1.25
C GLU A 543 11.46 21.56 -2.54
N ILE A 544 10.67 20.50 -2.74
CA ILE A 544 9.69 20.40 -3.84
C ILE A 544 8.69 21.56 -3.77
N GLU A 545 8.12 21.83 -2.60
CA GLU A 545 7.17 22.95 -2.44
C GLU A 545 7.82 24.31 -2.71
N LYS A 546 8.99 24.53 -2.10
CA LYS A 546 9.72 25.79 -2.21
C LYS A 546 10.20 26.07 -3.63
N THR A 547 10.55 25.03 -4.37
CA THR A 547 11.27 25.16 -5.65
C THR A 547 10.34 24.84 -6.83
N LEU A 548 9.76 23.64 -6.88
CA LEU A 548 8.88 23.23 -8.00
C LEU A 548 7.50 23.89 -7.91
N THR A 549 6.79 23.69 -6.79
CA THR A 549 5.42 24.22 -6.63
C THR A 549 5.41 25.74 -6.74
N ALA A 550 6.36 26.42 -6.09
CA ALA A 550 6.48 27.87 -6.17
C ALA A 550 6.74 28.36 -7.60
N ALA A 551 7.62 27.69 -8.37
CA ALA A 551 7.89 28.05 -9.76
C ALA A 551 6.64 27.92 -10.63
N LEU A 552 5.89 26.82 -10.48
CA LEU A 552 4.62 26.61 -11.17
C LEU A 552 3.57 27.64 -10.75
N ALA A 553 3.44 27.91 -9.45
CA ALA A 553 2.49 28.89 -8.92
C ALA A 553 2.74 30.29 -9.47
N VAL A 554 4.01 30.72 -9.56
CA VAL A 554 4.38 32.02 -10.14
C VAL A 554 3.97 32.10 -11.61
N GLU A 555 4.25 31.07 -12.41
CA GLU A 555 3.90 31.09 -13.84
C GLU A 555 2.39 31.04 -14.08
N ILE A 556 1.68 30.23 -13.29
CA ILE A 556 0.21 30.11 -13.31
C ILE A 556 -0.46 31.42 -12.86
N ALA A 557 0.12 32.14 -11.90
CA ALA A 557 -0.43 33.41 -11.40
C ALA A 557 -0.11 34.60 -12.31
N ARG A 558 1.03 34.55 -13.02
CA ARG A 558 1.50 35.64 -13.86
C ARG A 558 0.57 35.93 -15.05
N ARG A 559 -0.06 34.90 -15.61
CA ARG A 559 -0.99 35.01 -16.75
C ARG A 559 -2.01 33.88 -16.74
N PRO A 560 -3.24 34.10 -17.23
CA PRO A 560 -4.17 33.02 -17.49
C PRO A 560 -3.60 32.10 -18.58
N LEU A 561 -3.36 30.84 -18.23
CA LEU A 561 -2.89 29.81 -19.16
C LEU A 561 -4.11 29.03 -19.69
N PRO A 562 -4.33 29.00 -21.01
CA PRO A 562 -5.38 28.18 -21.61
C PRO A 562 -5.20 26.68 -21.32
N PRO A 563 -6.28 25.88 -21.33
CA PRO A 563 -6.19 24.42 -21.26
C PRO A 563 -5.30 23.84 -22.36
N GLY A 564 -4.44 22.88 -22.01
CA GLY A 564 -3.49 22.24 -22.92
C GLY A 564 -2.19 23.02 -23.16
N THR A 565 -1.94 24.10 -22.41
CA THR A 565 -0.69 24.86 -22.53
C THR A 565 0.48 24.01 -22.00
N PRO A 566 1.53 23.77 -22.81
CA PRO A 566 2.74 23.12 -22.34
C PRO A 566 3.52 24.06 -21.43
N VAL A 567 3.77 23.58 -20.21
CA VAL A 567 4.55 24.28 -19.20
C VAL A 567 5.78 23.45 -18.92
N ARG A 568 6.93 23.95 -19.37
CA ARG A 568 8.21 23.29 -19.12
C ARG A 568 8.83 23.85 -17.84
N VAL A 569 9.17 22.97 -16.92
CA VAL A 569 9.91 23.32 -15.71
C VAL A 569 11.37 22.95 -15.90
N GLU A 570 12.25 23.96 -15.93
CA GLU A 570 13.68 23.83 -16.19
C GLU A 570 14.53 24.43 -15.06
N ALA A 571 15.73 23.88 -14.87
CA ALA A 571 16.75 24.45 -13.98
C ALA A 571 17.65 25.42 -14.78
N ARG A 572 17.67 26.71 -14.42
CA ARG A 572 18.53 27.71 -15.08
C ARG A 572 19.93 27.82 -14.46
N PRO A 573 20.93 28.35 -15.20
CA PRO A 573 22.25 28.66 -14.68
C PRO A 573 22.15 29.53 -13.42
N GLY A 574 22.80 29.11 -12.33
CA GLY A 574 22.66 29.72 -10.99
C GLY A 574 21.71 28.98 -10.04
N GLY A 575 21.06 27.90 -10.49
CA GLY A 575 20.30 26.99 -9.64
C GLY A 575 18.90 27.49 -9.26
N ARG A 576 18.32 28.37 -10.07
CA ARG A 576 16.92 28.80 -9.97
C ARG A 576 16.07 27.90 -10.87
N VAL A 577 15.07 27.25 -10.29
CA VAL A 577 14.06 26.51 -11.05
C VAL A 577 12.99 27.49 -11.50
N VAL A 578 12.62 27.41 -12.77
CA VAL A 578 11.59 28.27 -13.37
C VAL A 578 10.63 27.41 -14.17
N ALA A 579 9.34 27.70 -14.04
CA ALA A 579 8.34 27.20 -14.96
C ALA A 579 8.18 28.23 -16.08
N VAL A 580 8.25 27.77 -17.31
CA VAL A 580 8.05 28.59 -18.50
C VAL A 580 6.91 27.97 -19.27
N ALA A 581 5.77 28.66 -19.31
CA ALA A 581 4.73 28.29 -20.24
C ALA A 581 5.22 28.65 -21.65
N GLU A 582 5.41 27.64 -22.48
CA GLU A 582 5.77 27.85 -23.87
C GLU A 582 4.58 28.54 -24.54
N PRO A 583 4.81 29.61 -25.34
CA PRO A 583 3.73 30.19 -26.11
C PRO A 583 3.20 29.11 -27.04
N VAL A 584 1.97 28.65 -26.79
CA VAL A 584 1.22 27.88 -27.77
C VAL A 584 1.19 28.78 -29.01
N PRO A 585 1.86 28.42 -30.12
CA PRO A 585 1.73 29.21 -31.33
C PRO A 585 0.23 29.34 -31.61
N PRO A 586 -0.28 30.52 -32.04
CA PRO A 586 -1.69 30.63 -32.44
C PRO A 586 -2.00 29.45 -33.34
N PRO A 587 -3.17 28.78 -33.19
CA PRO A 587 -3.47 27.56 -33.91
C PRO A 587 -3.08 27.80 -35.37
N ARG A 588 -1.95 27.22 -35.78
CA ARG A 588 -1.54 27.29 -37.17
C ARG A 588 -2.68 26.62 -37.88
N GLU A 589 -3.31 27.34 -38.79
CA GLU A 589 -4.36 26.82 -39.66
C GLU A 589 -4.05 25.38 -39.98
N VAL A 590 -4.97 24.54 -39.54
CA VAL A 590 -5.04 23.09 -39.66
C VAL A 590 -4.43 22.62 -40.98
N THR A 591 -3.12 22.37 -40.95
CA THR A 591 -2.35 21.67 -41.98
C THR A 591 -1.24 20.88 -41.30
N ALA A 592 -1.56 20.16 -40.21
CA ALA A 592 -0.71 19.02 -39.81
C ALA A 592 -0.85 17.95 -40.91
N GLN A 593 0.21 17.85 -41.70
CA GLN A 593 0.32 16.93 -42.81
C GLN A 593 0.51 15.53 -42.24
N LEU A 594 -0.49 14.65 -42.39
CA LEU A 594 -0.37 13.24 -42.03
C LEU A 594 0.67 12.59 -42.96
N LEU A 595 1.89 12.36 -42.46
CA LEU A 595 2.97 11.69 -43.20
C LEU A 595 2.82 10.16 -43.04
N LEU A 596 1.98 9.55 -43.86
CA LEU A 596 1.89 8.09 -43.96
C LEU A 596 2.92 7.57 -44.99
N PRO A 597 3.83 6.66 -44.62
CA PRO A 597 4.72 6.04 -45.59
C PRO A 597 3.96 5.03 -46.46
N SER A 598 4.35 4.94 -47.73
CA SER A 598 3.88 3.93 -48.67
C SER A 598 5.09 3.32 -49.38
N ALA A 599 4.97 2.08 -49.87
CA ALA A 599 6.03 1.36 -50.58
C ALA A 599 6.56 2.08 -51.84
N LYS A 600 5.88 3.13 -52.30
CA LYS A 600 6.41 4.11 -53.25
C LYS A 600 6.50 5.46 -52.52
N ALA A 601 7.69 6.04 -52.49
CA ALA A 601 7.98 7.33 -51.88
C ALA A 601 7.01 8.43 -52.36
N ALA A 602 5.92 8.65 -51.64
CA ALA A 602 5.08 9.84 -51.71
C ALA A 602 4.17 9.89 -50.48
N ALA A 603 4.40 10.88 -49.63
CA ALA A 603 3.49 11.24 -48.54
C ALA A 603 2.06 11.45 -49.07
N VAL A 604 1.10 10.66 -48.58
CA VAL A 604 -0.32 10.84 -48.94
C VAL A 604 -0.94 11.93 -48.06
N LYS A 605 -1.16 13.11 -48.63
CA LYS A 605 -1.82 14.25 -47.95
C LYS A 605 -3.30 13.94 -47.71
N ARG A 606 -3.77 13.95 -46.45
CA ARG A 606 -5.20 13.86 -46.10
C ARG A 606 -5.64 15.01 -45.19
N ARG A 607 -6.94 15.33 -45.21
CA ARG A 607 -7.57 16.37 -44.37
C ARG A 607 -7.71 15.88 -42.92
N LEU A 608 -7.41 16.77 -41.97
CA LEU A 608 -7.53 16.54 -40.52
C LEU A 608 -8.95 16.76 -40.03
N ASP A 609 -9.88 15.91 -40.45
CA ASP A 609 -11.22 15.87 -39.89
C ASP A 609 -11.48 14.55 -39.18
N ARG A 610 -12.37 14.55 -38.18
CA ARG A 610 -12.65 13.37 -37.34
C ARG A 610 -13.02 12.14 -38.19
N LYS A 611 -13.74 12.33 -39.30
CA LYS A 611 -14.16 11.22 -40.17
C LYS A 611 -12.95 10.59 -40.87
N SER A 612 -12.02 11.42 -41.38
CA SER A 612 -10.78 10.97 -42.00
C SER A 612 -9.86 10.24 -41.02
N LEU A 613 -9.71 10.75 -39.79
CA LEU A 613 -8.89 10.10 -38.75
C LEU A 613 -9.48 8.76 -38.30
N LEU A 614 -10.80 8.68 -38.12
CA LEU A 614 -11.46 7.40 -37.79
C LEU A 614 -11.29 6.38 -38.92
N PHE A 615 -11.41 6.81 -40.18
CA PHE A 615 -11.19 5.94 -41.34
C PHE A 615 -9.77 5.37 -41.39
N GLU A 616 -8.75 6.20 -41.15
CA GLU A 616 -7.37 5.69 -41.09
C GLU A 616 -7.15 4.77 -39.88
N MET A 617 -7.73 5.08 -38.73
CA MET A 617 -7.65 4.18 -37.56
C MET A 617 -8.29 2.82 -37.82
N ASP A 618 -9.45 2.76 -38.47
CA ASP A 618 -10.08 1.49 -38.83
C ASP A 618 -9.23 0.69 -39.83
N ARG A 619 -8.52 1.37 -40.74
CA ARG A 619 -7.56 0.74 -41.64
C ARG A 619 -6.33 0.20 -40.90
N LEU A 620 -5.81 0.92 -39.90
CA LEU A 620 -4.70 0.48 -39.05
C LEU A 620 -5.09 -0.73 -38.19
N VAL A 621 -6.31 -0.74 -37.63
CA VAL A 621 -6.87 -1.90 -36.92
C VAL A 621 -6.91 -3.12 -37.85
N GLY A 622 -7.36 -2.96 -39.10
CA GLY A 622 -7.39 -4.04 -40.08
C GLY A 622 -5.99 -4.60 -40.40
N ARG A 623 -5.00 -3.71 -40.54
CA ARG A 623 -3.60 -4.08 -40.78
C ARG A 623 -2.97 -4.81 -39.58
N ALA A 624 -3.19 -4.32 -38.36
CA ALA A 624 -2.72 -4.96 -37.14
C ALA A 624 -3.33 -6.37 -36.96
N ARG A 625 -4.61 -6.55 -37.32
CA ARG A 625 -5.26 -7.87 -37.32
C ARG A 625 -4.68 -8.81 -38.38
N ALA A 626 -4.46 -8.35 -39.60
CA ALA A 626 -3.81 -9.14 -40.64
C ALA A 626 -2.37 -9.53 -40.24
N LEU A 627 -1.66 -8.65 -39.53
CA LEU A 627 -0.35 -8.95 -38.95
C LEU A 627 -0.46 -10.07 -37.89
N ALA A 628 -1.47 -10.03 -37.02
CA ALA A 628 -1.71 -11.06 -36.01
C ALA A 628 -2.13 -12.41 -36.62
N GLU A 629 -3.00 -12.41 -37.64
CA GLU A 629 -3.42 -13.61 -38.36
C GLU A 629 -2.24 -14.25 -39.09
N SER A 630 -1.47 -13.46 -39.84
CA SER A 630 -0.27 -13.98 -40.49
C SER A 630 0.74 -14.50 -39.47
N ALA A 631 0.75 -14.01 -38.22
CA ALA A 631 1.64 -14.48 -37.13
C ALA A 631 1.36 -15.89 -36.67
N GLY A 632 0.23 -16.47 -37.09
CA GLY A 632 -0.28 -17.68 -36.49
C GLY A 632 -0.66 -17.44 -35.04
N ARG A 633 -1.32 -16.31 -34.73
CA ARG A 633 -1.78 -16.00 -33.35
C ARG A 633 -2.58 -17.17 -32.73
N PRO A 634 -3.51 -17.84 -33.43
CA PRO A 634 -4.20 -19.01 -32.89
C PRO A 634 -3.23 -20.14 -32.50
N GLU A 635 -2.25 -20.44 -33.35
CA GLU A 635 -1.24 -21.47 -33.12
C GLU A 635 -0.29 -21.10 -31.97
N LEU A 636 0.05 -19.81 -31.83
CA LEU A 636 0.82 -19.29 -30.70
C LEU A 636 0.04 -19.39 -29.40
N GLU A 637 -1.26 -19.05 -29.39
CA GLU A 637 -2.13 -19.16 -28.22
C GLU A 637 -2.31 -20.63 -27.79
N GLU A 638 -2.46 -21.55 -28.75
CA GLU A 638 -2.48 -22.99 -28.50
C GLU A 638 -1.13 -23.48 -27.93
N ARG A 639 -0.02 -23.05 -28.52
CA ARG A 639 1.33 -23.39 -28.04
C ARG A 639 1.61 -22.83 -26.65
N ARG A 640 1.14 -21.62 -26.34
CA ARG A 640 1.20 -20.99 -25.02
C ARG A 640 0.46 -21.83 -23.98
N ALA A 641 -0.77 -22.24 -24.29
CA ALA A 641 -1.58 -23.06 -23.39
C ALA A 641 -0.92 -24.43 -23.12
N ALA A 642 -0.36 -25.07 -24.16
CA ALA A 642 0.37 -26.32 -24.02
C ALA A 642 1.63 -26.17 -23.16
N LEU A 643 2.45 -25.14 -23.41
CA LEU A 643 3.65 -24.87 -22.63
C LEU A 643 3.33 -24.46 -21.18
N LEU A 644 2.25 -23.71 -20.95
CA LEU A 644 1.80 -23.37 -19.60
C LEU A 644 1.40 -24.63 -18.81
N ALA A 645 0.64 -25.54 -19.43
CA ALA A 645 0.29 -26.81 -18.82
C ALA A 645 1.54 -27.66 -18.49
N GLU A 646 2.54 -27.64 -19.36
CA GLU A 646 3.82 -28.32 -19.14
C GLU A 646 4.64 -27.66 -18.02
N THR A 647 4.63 -26.32 -17.91
CA THR A 647 5.30 -25.61 -16.80
C THR A 647 4.68 -25.90 -15.42
N GLN A 648 3.41 -26.32 -15.40
CA GLN A 648 2.67 -26.67 -14.17
C GLN A 648 2.74 -28.17 -13.86
N ALA A 649 3.43 -28.97 -14.68
CA ALA A 649 3.55 -30.40 -14.49
C ALA A 649 4.41 -30.73 -13.25
N PRO A 650 3.99 -31.67 -12.37
CA PRO A 650 4.71 -31.98 -11.13
C PRO A 650 6.14 -32.48 -11.31
N ASN A 651 6.44 -33.05 -12.49
CA ASN A 651 7.69 -33.71 -12.86
C ASN A 651 8.61 -32.85 -13.74
N LEU A 652 8.24 -31.60 -14.05
CA LEU A 652 9.05 -30.73 -14.92
C LEU A 652 10.48 -30.55 -14.39
N TRP A 653 10.63 -30.46 -13.07
CA TRP A 653 11.91 -30.21 -12.40
C TRP A 653 12.81 -31.45 -12.28
N ASP A 654 12.35 -32.62 -12.73
CA ASP A 654 13.14 -33.86 -12.74
C ASP A 654 14.28 -33.80 -13.78
N ASP A 655 14.14 -32.96 -14.82
CA ASP A 655 15.18 -32.64 -15.81
C ASP A 655 15.38 -31.12 -15.92
N PRO A 656 16.43 -30.57 -15.28
CA PRO A 656 16.71 -29.13 -15.28
C PRO A 656 16.96 -28.52 -16.67
N LEU A 657 17.45 -29.30 -17.64
CA LEU A 657 17.69 -28.82 -19.01
C LEU A 657 16.36 -28.72 -19.76
N HIS A 658 15.52 -29.75 -19.65
CA HIS A 658 14.16 -29.73 -20.20
C HIS A 658 13.32 -28.59 -19.59
N ALA A 659 13.37 -28.40 -18.26
CA ALA A 659 12.71 -27.30 -17.58
C ALA A 659 13.15 -25.93 -18.12
N ALA A 660 14.45 -25.73 -18.30
CA ALA A 660 15.00 -24.49 -18.84
C ALA A 660 14.53 -24.23 -20.29
N ASP A 661 14.43 -25.27 -21.11
CA ASP A 661 13.96 -25.17 -22.50
C ASP A 661 12.46 -24.90 -22.59
N VAL A 662 11.63 -25.57 -21.76
CA VAL A 662 10.19 -25.32 -21.67
C VAL A 662 9.91 -23.88 -21.20
N ILE A 663 10.60 -23.41 -20.15
CA ILE A 663 10.47 -22.04 -19.64
C ILE A 663 10.90 -21.01 -20.69
N ARG A 664 11.98 -21.28 -21.43
CA ARG A 664 12.46 -20.40 -22.51
C ARG A 664 11.44 -20.33 -23.64
N ALA A 665 10.94 -21.48 -24.10
CA ALA A 665 9.92 -21.54 -25.13
C ALA A 665 8.63 -20.82 -24.71
N PHE A 666 8.20 -20.98 -23.46
CA PHE A 666 7.03 -20.30 -22.92
C PHE A 666 7.19 -18.78 -22.95
N ARG A 667 8.32 -18.26 -22.43
CA ARG A 667 8.63 -16.81 -22.44
C ARG A 667 8.67 -16.24 -23.86
N THR A 668 9.20 -17.00 -24.81
CA THR A 668 9.24 -16.59 -26.22
C THR A 668 7.85 -16.43 -26.80
N VAL A 669 6.96 -17.40 -26.58
CA VAL A 669 5.58 -17.37 -27.10
C VAL A 669 4.77 -16.26 -26.43
N GLU A 670 4.89 -16.09 -25.11
CA GLU A 670 4.28 -14.98 -24.36
C GLU A 670 4.69 -13.61 -24.91
N ALA A 671 5.99 -13.40 -25.18
CA ALA A 671 6.47 -12.14 -25.73
C ALA A 671 5.91 -11.85 -27.13
N GLN A 672 5.76 -12.88 -27.97
CA GLN A 672 5.19 -12.74 -29.31
C GLN A 672 3.70 -12.37 -29.26
N ILE A 673 2.92 -13.01 -28.39
CA ILE A 673 1.49 -12.71 -28.20
C ILE A 673 1.33 -11.30 -27.62
N GLY A 674 2.11 -10.96 -26.60
CA GLY A 674 2.06 -9.65 -25.94
C GLY A 674 2.32 -8.48 -26.90
N GLU A 675 3.21 -8.65 -27.89
CA GLU A 675 3.48 -7.62 -28.90
C GLU A 675 2.30 -7.40 -29.85
N LEU A 676 1.61 -8.48 -30.25
CA LEU A 676 0.40 -8.40 -31.09
C LEU A 676 -0.75 -7.73 -30.32
N GLU A 677 -0.91 -8.08 -29.04
CA GLU A 677 -1.92 -7.47 -28.15
C GLU A 677 -1.64 -5.99 -27.89
N ARG A 678 -0.37 -5.61 -27.69
CA ARG A 678 0.05 -4.22 -27.53
C ARG A 678 -0.32 -3.39 -28.75
N LEU A 679 -0.03 -3.89 -29.95
CA LEU A 679 -0.32 -3.19 -31.21
C LEU A 679 -1.83 -3.03 -31.43
N GLU A 680 -2.61 -4.07 -31.14
CA GLU A 680 -4.08 -4.01 -31.21
C GLU A 680 -4.66 -3.02 -30.18
N ALA A 681 -4.15 -3.03 -28.95
CA ALA A 681 -4.55 -2.10 -27.90
C ALA A 681 -4.21 -0.64 -28.26
N ALA A 682 -3.03 -0.37 -28.81
CA ALA A 682 -2.63 0.95 -29.29
C ALA A 682 -3.58 1.45 -30.40
N CYS A 683 -3.98 0.56 -31.33
CA CYS A 683 -4.96 0.88 -32.36
C CYS A 683 -6.35 1.21 -31.77
N LEU A 684 -6.83 0.42 -30.82
CA LEU A 684 -8.13 0.66 -30.18
C LEU A 684 -8.14 1.95 -29.35
N PHE A 685 -7.04 2.24 -28.66
CA PHE A 685 -6.84 3.46 -27.89
C PHE A 685 -6.82 4.70 -28.79
N GLY A 686 -6.01 4.69 -29.85
CA GLY A 686 -5.99 5.78 -30.84
C GLY A 686 -7.37 6.04 -31.44
N ARG A 687 -8.12 4.98 -31.77
CA ARG A 687 -9.49 5.09 -32.28
C ARG A 687 -10.44 5.72 -31.26
N ARG A 688 -10.30 5.38 -29.97
CA ARG A 688 -11.10 5.97 -28.88
C ARG A 688 -10.82 7.46 -28.73
N LEU A 689 -9.55 7.86 -28.72
CA LEU A 689 -9.17 9.27 -28.60
C LEU A 689 -9.75 10.13 -29.73
N VAL A 690 -9.74 9.63 -30.97
CA VAL A 690 -10.36 10.35 -32.10
C VAL A 690 -11.88 10.48 -31.93
N ARG A 691 -12.56 9.44 -31.39
CA ARG A 691 -14.01 9.50 -31.11
C ARG A 691 -14.36 10.50 -30.03
N GLU A 692 -13.58 10.53 -28.96
CA GLU A 692 -13.86 11.31 -27.75
C GLU A 692 -13.38 12.76 -27.83
N ALA A 693 -12.55 13.12 -28.83
CA ALA A 693 -12.06 14.47 -29.03
C ALA A 693 -13.20 15.48 -29.28
N LYS A 694 -13.43 16.41 -28.35
CA LYS A 694 -14.54 17.39 -28.36
C LYS A 694 -14.19 18.74 -29.00
N ASN A 695 -12.91 19.02 -29.22
CA ASN A 695 -12.42 20.28 -29.79
C ASN A 695 -11.22 20.06 -30.73
N GLU A 696 -10.84 21.09 -31.49
CA GLU A 696 -9.76 21.02 -32.49
C GLU A 696 -8.39 20.67 -31.89
N VAL A 697 -8.14 21.06 -30.63
CA VAL A 697 -6.90 20.75 -29.92
C VAL A 697 -6.82 19.27 -29.56
N GLN A 698 -7.92 18.70 -29.03
CA GLN A 698 -8.02 17.26 -28.76
C GLN A 698 -7.96 16.45 -30.06
N LEU A 699 -8.53 16.97 -31.16
CA LEU A 699 -8.46 16.33 -32.47
C LEU A 699 -7.02 16.34 -33.03
N ALA A 700 -6.27 17.42 -32.83
CA ALA A 700 -4.86 17.51 -33.21
C ALA A 700 -3.96 16.62 -32.34
N SER A 701 -4.28 16.46 -31.05
CA SER A 701 -3.61 15.48 -30.18
C SER A 701 -3.89 14.05 -30.62
N ALA A 702 -5.17 13.73 -30.89
CA ALA A 702 -5.55 12.42 -31.41
C ALA A 702 -4.89 12.12 -32.77
N ALA A 703 -4.73 13.12 -33.64
CA ALA A 703 -4.04 12.98 -34.92
C ALA A 703 -2.56 12.55 -34.75
N ARG A 704 -1.84 13.12 -33.77
CA ARG A 704 -0.46 12.69 -33.45
C ARG A 704 -0.43 11.24 -33.00
N GLN A 705 -1.37 10.83 -32.15
CA GLN A 705 -1.49 9.43 -31.76
C GLN A 705 -1.75 8.50 -32.95
N VAL A 706 -2.59 8.92 -33.92
CA VAL A 706 -2.82 8.14 -35.16
C VAL A 706 -1.52 7.96 -35.95
N GLU A 707 -0.68 9.00 -36.05
CA GLU A 707 0.61 8.92 -36.73
C GLU A 707 1.58 7.96 -36.05
N ASP A 708 1.64 7.98 -34.72
CA ASP A 708 2.51 7.07 -33.95
C ASP A 708 2.06 5.62 -34.09
N VAL A 709 0.75 5.36 -33.95
CA VAL A 709 0.17 4.02 -34.18
C VAL A 709 0.43 3.55 -35.62
N ALA A 710 0.31 4.43 -36.62
CA ALA A 710 0.60 4.09 -38.01
C ALA A 710 2.05 3.67 -38.21
N ARG A 711 2.99 4.37 -37.55
CA ARG A 711 4.42 4.05 -37.57
C ARG A 711 4.68 2.69 -36.93
N GLU A 712 4.08 2.40 -35.78
CA GLU A 712 4.23 1.11 -35.10
C GLU A 712 3.71 -0.06 -35.93
N VAL A 713 2.50 0.05 -36.51
CA VAL A 713 1.93 -1.01 -37.36
C VAL A 713 2.82 -1.27 -38.57
N GLN A 714 3.29 -0.22 -39.23
CA GLN A 714 4.20 -0.36 -40.36
C GLN A 714 5.53 -1.00 -39.96
N MET A 715 6.08 -0.60 -38.82
CA MET A 715 7.34 -1.12 -38.33
C MET A 715 7.24 -2.62 -38.04
N ALA A 716 6.11 -3.06 -37.45
CA ALA A 716 5.82 -4.46 -37.22
C ALA A 716 5.62 -5.27 -38.52
N GLU A 717 4.94 -4.71 -39.52
CA GLU A 717 4.83 -5.31 -40.86
C GLU A 717 6.19 -5.46 -41.55
N ALA A 718 7.04 -4.45 -41.43
CA ALA A 718 8.35 -4.40 -42.06
C ALA A 718 9.34 -5.40 -41.42
N LEU A 719 9.34 -5.49 -40.08
CA LEU A 719 10.10 -6.48 -39.33
C LEU A 719 9.66 -7.92 -39.66
N ARG A 720 8.37 -8.11 -39.88
CA ARG A 720 7.83 -9.41 -40.26
C ARG A 720 8.23 -9.79 -41.69
N ALA A 721 8.17 -8.84 -42.62
CA ALA A 721 8.57 -9.04 -44.00
C ALA A 721 10.08 -9.35 -44.14
N SER A 722 10.91 -8.90 -43.20
CA SER A 722 12.35 -9.20 -43.18
C SER A 722 12.69 -10.61 -42.68
N GLY A 723 11.70 -11.38 -42.20
CA GLY A 723 11.91 -12.75 -41.69
C GLY A 723 12.54 -12.80 -40.29
N ALA A 724 12.48 -11.70 -39.53
CA ALA A 724 13.02 -11.65 -38.18
C ALA A 724 12.26 -12.60 -37.23
N THR A 725 13.01 -13.32 -36.41
CA THR A 725 12.52 -14.33 -35.45
C THR A 725 12.59 -13.77 -34.02
N PRO A 726 11.95 -14.40 -33.01
CA PRO A 726 12.12 -13.98 -31.61
C PRO A 726 13.58 -13.99 -31.09
N LEU A 727 14.53 -14.58 -31.83
CA LEU A 727 15.97 -14.48 -31.58
C LEU A 727 16.54 -13.09 -31.95
N ASP A 728 15.77 -12.24 -32.62
CA ASP A 728 16.13 -10.86 -33.00
C ASP A 728 15.74 -9.82 -31.94
N ASN A 729 15.29 -10.27 -30.77
CA ASN A 729 14.90 -9.39 -29.65
C ASN A 729 16.10 -8.81 -28.90
N GLU A 730 17.33 -9.18 -29.28
CA GLU A 730 18.54 -8.65 -28.67
C GLU A 730 19.55 -8.26 -29.75
N ALA A 731 20.07 -7.03 -29.65
CA ALA A 731 21.11 -6.49 -30.50
C ALA A 731 22.33 -6.10 -29.67
N LEU A 732 23.51 -6.52 -30.11
CA LEU A 732 24.78 -6.02 -29.60
C LEU A 732 25.34 -5.02 -30.61
N VAL A 733 25.33 -3.74 -30.25
CA VAL A 733 25.86 -2.65 -31.07
C VAL A 733 27.33 -2.42 -30.70
N ASP A 734 28.25 -2.92 -31.53
CA ASP A 734 29.70 -2.71 -31.45
C ASP A 734 30.07 -1.40 -32.15
N ILE A 735 30.51 -0.42 -31.36
CA ILE A 735 30.92 0.91 -31.86
C ILE A 735 32.41 1.04 -31.62
N CYS A 736 33.19 1.16 -32.69
CA CYS A 736 34.65 1.17 -32.65
C CYS A 736 35.20 2.38 -33.39
N ALA A 737 36.13 3.11 -32.77
CA ALA A 737 36.91 4.16 -33.42
C ALA A 737 37.72 3.59 -34.60
N SER A 738 37.98 4.43 -35.60
CA SER A 738 38.76 4.06 -36.79
C SER A 738 40.28 4.23 -36.63
N ASP A 739 40.71 5.06 -35.68
CA ASP A 739 42.08 5.27 -35.23
C ASP A 739 42.12 5.57 -33.71
N THR A 740 43.30 5.86 -33.16
CA THR A 740 43.53 6.09 -31.73
C THR A 740 43.55 7.59 -31.35
N SER A 741 42.87 8.45 -32.11
CA SER A 741 42.81 9.88 -31.78
C SER A 741 41.73 10.17 -30.74
N GLU A 742 42.04 11.02 -29.75
CA GLU A 742 41.12 11.45 -28.67
C GLU A 742 39.81 12.07 -29.22
N GLN A 743 39.85 12.61 -30.45
CA GLN A 743 38.66 13.12 -31.14
C GLN A 743 37.70 12.01 -31.58
N GLN A 744 38.16 10.78 -31.82
CA GLN A 744 37.28 9.67 -32.20
C GLN A 744 36.61 9.03 -30.99
N ASP A 745 37.22 9.10 -29.82
CA ASP A 745 36.66 8.60 -28.55
C ASP A 745 35.35 9.34 -28.21
N VAL A 746 35.35 10.67 -28.35
CA VAL A 746 34.13 11.51 -28.19
C VAL A 746 33.05 11.12 -29.20
N TRP A 747 33.43 10.74 -30.43
CA TRP A 747 32.46 10.34 -31.45
C TRP A 747 31.84 8.97 -31.16
N VAL A 748 32.63 8.02 -30.62
CA VAL A 748 32.14 6.73 -30.11
C VAL A 748 31.12 6.95 -28.99
N GLN A 749 31.41 7.87 -28.05
CA GLN A 749 30.50 8.20 -26.94
C GLN A 749 29.17 8.81 -27.41
N GLU A 750 29.22 9.73 -28.37
CA GLU A 750 28.02 10.36 -28.95
C GLU A 750 27.14 9.35 -29.68
N LEU A 751 27.73 8.43 -30.44
CA LEU A 751 26.99 7.34 -31.11
C LEU A 751 26.39 6.36 -30.10
N ALA A 752 27.12 6.01 -29.03
CA ALA A 752 26.58 5.15 -27.97
C ALA A 752 25.36 5.80 -27.30
N THR A 753 25.44 7.10 -27.00
CA THR A 753 24.32 7.89 -26.44
C THR A 753 23.13 7.93 -27.40
N MET A 754 23.37 8.06 -28.70
CA MET A 754 22.33 8.04 -29.73
C MET A 754 21.53 6.72 -29.72
N TYR A 755 22.22 5.57 -29.67
CA TYR A 755 21.56 4.26 -29.63
C TYR A 755 20.85 3.98 -28.30
N LEU A 756 21.43 4.41 -27.17
CA LEU A 756 20.76 4.37 -25.87
C LEU A 756 19.46 5.21 -25.88
N GLY A 757 19.51 6.41 -26.48
CA GLY A 757 18.34 7.27 -26.63
C GLY A 757 17.26 6.70 -27.56
N TRP A 758 17.66 5.95 -28.61
CA TRP A 758 16.73 5.23 -29.47
C TRP A 758 16.00 4.12 -28.71
N ALA A 759 16.72 3.34 -27.91
CA ALA A 759 16.15 2.27 -27.09
C ALA A 759 15.22 2.81 -26.00
N GLN A 760 15.63 3.87 -25.30
CA GLN A 760 14.84 4.52 -24.24
C GLN A 760 13.47 4.99 -24.76
N ARG A 761 13.43 5.58 -25.95
CA ARG A 761 12.17 6.03 -26.57
C ARG A 761 11.19 4.91 -26.89
N ARG A 762 11.70 3.70 -27.06
CA ARG A 762 10.91 2.49 -27.33
C ARG A 762 10.62 1.68 -26.08
N GLY A 763 11.09 2.14 -24.91
CA GLY A 763 10.99 1.40 -23.66
C GLY A 763 11.82 0.12 -23.63
N TYR A 764 12.86 0.02 -24.47
CA TYR A 764 13.73 -1.16 -24.52
C TYR A 764 14.78 -1.09 -23.42
N GLU A 765 15.20 -2.25 -22.94
CA GLU A 765 16.33 -2.33 -22.02
C GLU A 765 17.62 -2.11 -22.80
N ALA A 766 18.42 -1.12 -22.40
CA ALA A 766 19.68 -0.83 -23.07
C ALA A 766 20.78 -0.50 -22.07
N THR A 767 21.93 -1.16 -22.22
CA THR A 767 23.06 -1.04 -21.30
C THR A 767 24.38 -1.20 -22.06
N ALA A 768 25.41 -0.43 -21.70
CA ALA A 768 26.77 -0.75 -22.11
C ALA A 768 27.24 -1.99 -21.34
N VAL A 769 27.75 -3.00 -22.04
CA VAL A 769 28.10 -4.32 -21.44
C VAL A 769 29.59 -4.62 -21.49
N ALA A 770 30.31 -4.07 -22.47
CA ALA A 770 31.74 -4.26 -22.66
C ALA A 770 32.37 -3.05 -23.36
N GLU A 771 33.67 -2.84 -23.14
CA GLU A 771 34.46 -1.77 -23.79
C GLU A 771 35.90 -2.23 -24.04
N ALA A 772 36.64 -1.47 -24.87
CA ALA A 772 38.08 -1.61 -25.07
C ALA A 772 38.75 -0.23 -25.18
N GLU A 773 39.95 -0.09 -24.62
CA GLU A 773 40.67 1.19 -24.52
C GLU A 773 41.44 1.56 -25.81
N THR A 774 41.86 0.59 -26.64
CA THR A 774 42.70 0.89 -27.83
C THR A 774 42.44 -0.07 -28.99
N PRO A 775 41.85 0.40 -30.10
CA PRO A 775 41.13 1.67 -30.26
C PRO A 775 39.88 1.72 -29.37
N ALA A 776 39.40 2.93 -29.04
CA ALA A 776 38.22 3.11 -28.21
C ALA A 776 37.01 2.37 -28.81
N ARG A 777 36.38 1.53 -27.98
CA ARG A 777 35.26 0.69 -28.37
C ARG A 777 34.27 0.55 -27.23
N VAL A 778 32.99 0.60 -27.56
CA VAL A 778 31.90 0.32 -26.62
C VAL A 778 30.89 -0.62 -27.27
N ILE A 779 30.40 -1.56 -26.48
CA ILE A 779 29.39 -2.53 -26.89
C ILE A 779 28.13 -2.25 -26.08
N VAL A 780 27.08 -1.84 -26.78
CA VAL A 780 25.77 -1.56 -26.18
C VAL A 780 24.85 -2.74 -26.46
N ARG A 781 24.36 -3.38 -25.40
CA ARG A 781 23.30 -4.39 -25.49
C ARG A 781 21.96 -3.70 -25.46
N ILE A 782 21.13 -3.96 -26.45
CA ILE A 782 19.74 -3.49 -26.54
C ILE A 782 18.83 -4.71 -26.62
N ALA A 783 17.99 -4.88 -25.61
CA ALA A 783 17.00 -5.95 -25.51
C ALA A 783 15.59 -5.37 -25.62
N GLY A 784 14.86 -5.80 -26.64
CA GLY A 784 13.49 -5.42 -26.91
C GLY A 784 12.99 -6.06 -28.20
N PRO A 785 11.67 -6.16 -28.41
CA PRO A 785 11.10 -6.85 -29.57
C PRO A 785 11.73 -6.42 -30.91
N GLY A 786 12.36 -7.36 -31.64
CA GLY A 786 12.96 -7.10 -32.95
C GLY A 786 14.14 -6.11 -32.98
N ALA A 787 14.77 -5.82 -31.84
CA ALA A 787 15.89 -4.88 -31.71
C ALA A 787 16.98 -5.08 -32.78
N TYR A 788 17.39 -6.34 -33.04
CA TYR A 788 18.39 -6.63 -34.07
C TYR A 788 17.87 -6.29 -35.46
N GLY A 789 16.65 -6.67 -35.79
CA GLY A 789 16.04 -6.38 -37.10
C GLY A 789 15.96 -4.89 -37.40
N PHE A 790 15.67 -4.05 -36.39
CA PHE A 790 15.65 -2.60 -36.56
C PHE A 790 17.03 -1.99 -36.76
N LEU A 791 18.02 -2.45 -36.02
CA LEU A 791 19.35 -1.86 -36.00
C LEU A 791 20.32 -2.50 -37.01
N ALA A 792 20.00 -3.64 -37.61
CA ALA A 792 20.87 -4.33 -38.57
C ALA A 792 21.36 -3.39 -39.69
N GLY A 793 20.51 -2.46 -40.12
CA GLY A 793 20.85 -1.46 -41.13
C GLY A 793 21.86 -0.40 -40.69
N GLU A 794 22.14 -0.26 -39.41
CA GLU A 794 23.14 0.69 -38.90
C GLU A 794 24.57 0.15 -39.03
N THR A 795 24.75 -1.10 -39.48
CA THR A 795 26.10 -1.65 -39.72
C THR A 795 26.81 -0.90 -40.87
N GLY A 796 27.97 -0.31 -40.59
CA GLY A 796 28.83 0.39 -41.55
C GLY A 796 29.61 1.56 -40.95
N LEU A 797 30.17 2.40 -41.82
CA LEU A 797 30.95 3.59 -41.40
C LEU A 797 30.03 4.78 -41.09
N HIS A 798 30.16 5.35 -39.89
CA HIS A 798 29.49 6.57 -39.45
C HIS A 798 30.48 7.74 -39.45
N ARG A 799 30.25 8.73 -40.32
CA ARG A 799 31.16 9.87 -40.53
C ARG A 799 30.56 11.17 -40.01
N ARG A 800 31.27 11.83 -39.09
CA ARG A 800 30.97 13.19 -38.65
C ARG A 800 31.81 14.20 -39.43
N LEU A 801 31.13 15.19 -40.01
CA LEU A 801 31.67 16.25 -40.87
C LEU A 801 31.34 17.60 -40.22
N GLU A 802 32.34 18.22 -39.59
CA GLU A 802 32.24 19.53 -38.94
C GLU A 802 33.47 20.36 -39.30
N ASP A 803 33.29 21.41 -40.12
CA ASP A 803 34.37 22.24 -40.67
C ASP A 803 35.52 21.41 -41.31
N GLU A 804 36.78 21.61 -40.90
CA GLU A 804 37.96 20.84 -41.38
C GLU A 804 38.16 19.49 -40.66
N LYS A 805 37.38 19.20 -39.61
CA LYS A 805 37.52 17.98 -38.80
C LYS A 805 36.64 16.86 -39.34
N ARG A 806 37.24 15.68 -39.53
CA ARG A 806 36.57 14.47 -40.02
C ARG A 806 36.76 13.34 -39.01
N GLN A 807 35.70 13.00 -38.28
CA GLN A 807 35.70 11.88 -37.33
C GLN A 807 34.99 10.67 -37.95
N ARG A 808 35.47 9.47 -37.63
CA ARG A 808 35.03 8.21 -38.23
C ARG A 808 34.92 7.15 -37.13
N ALA A 809 33.79 6.46 -37.09
CA ALA A 809 33.58 5.29 -36.24
C ALA A 809 32.87 4.21 -37.06
N TYR A 810 33.22 2.95 -36.81
CA TYR A 810 32.54 1.79 -37.36
C TYR A 810 31.49 1.31 -36.38
N VAL A 811 30.26 1.15 -36.86
CA VAL A 811 29.18 0.52 -36.12
C VAL A 811 28.93 -0.86 -36.72
N ARG A 812 28.84 -1.88 -35.87
CA ARG A 812 28.41 -3.23 -36.26
C ARG A 812 27.31 -3.68 -35.32
N VAL A 813 26.29 -4.31 -35.87
CA VAL A 813 25.16 -4.84 -35.09
C VAL A 813 25.17 -6.35 -35.19
N HIS A 814 25.33 -7.00 -34.03
CA HIS A 814 25.33 -8.46 -33.91
C HIS A 814 24.03 -8.93 -33.25
N ARG A 815 23.57 -10.11 -33.62
CA ARG A 815 22.42 -10.77 -32.99
C ARG A 815 22.79 -11.23 -31.58
N GLY A 816 21.89 -11.07 -30.61
CA GLY A 816 22.03 -11.58 -29.24
C GLY A 816 21.67 -13.07 -29.11
N GLY A 817 21.70 -13.63 -27.89
CA GLY A 817 21.45 -15.06 -27.62
C GLY A 817 22.72 -15.91 -27.34
N PRO A 818 22.64 -17.26 -27.34
CA PRO A 818 23.79 -18.17 -27.21
C PRO A 818 24.58 -18.33 -28.54
N LEU A 819 25.88 -18.62 -28.47
CA LEU A 819 26.74 -18.90 -29.65
C LEU A 819 26.39 -20.25 -30.29
N GLU A 820 26.39 -20.34 -31.62
CA GLU A 820 26.23 -21.63 -32.32
C GLU A 820 27.49 -22.50 -32.14
N GLU A 821 27.35 -23.83 -32.10
CA GLU A 821 28.47 -24.76 -31.83
C GLU A 821 29.64 -24.59 -32.80
N LEU A 822 29.37 -24.29 -34.08
CA LEU A 822 30.38 -24.06 -35.11
C LEU A 822 31.24 -22.78 -34.88
N GLU A 823 30.73 -21.77 -34.18
CA GLU A 823 31.46 -20.53 -33.90
C GLU A 823 32.48 -20.69 -32.76
N ARG A 824 32.34 -21.74 -31.93
CA ARG A 824 33.20 -22.00 -30.77
C ARG A 824 34.49 -22.73 -31.10
N GLU A 825 34.54 -23.50 -32.18
CA GLU A 825 35.69 -24.38 -32.50
C GLU A 825 36.92 -23.65 -33.06
N LEU A 826 36.78 -22.39 -33.50
CA LEU A 826 37.84 -21.62 -34.18
C LEU A 826 38.42 -20.46 -33.35
N LEU A 827 37.95 -20.27 -32.11
CA LEU A 827 38.30 -19.14 -31.25
C LEU A 827 38.97 -19.60 -29.96
N VAL A 828 40.14 -19.01 -29.65
CA VAL A 828 40.77 -19.15 -28.33
C VAL A 828 40.29 -18.01 -27.44
N LEU A 829 39.56 -18.36 -26.37
CA LEU A 829 38.99 -17.40 -25.41
C LEU A 829 39.67 -17.55 -24.05
N GLU A 830 40.44 -16.53 -23.65
CA GLU A 830 41.07 -16.45 -22.32
C GLU A 830 40.36 -15.38 -21.49
N GLY A 831 39.86 -15.75 -20.30
CA GLY A 831 39.12 -14.83 -19.44
C GLY A 831 39.64 -14.87 -18.00
N ARG A 832 39.79 -13.70 -17.39
CA ARG A 832 40.19 -13.56 -15.98
C ARG A 832 39.36 -12.50 -15.26
N PRO A 833 39.06 -12.70 -13.97
CA PRO A 833 38.52 -11.62 -13.15
C PRO A 833 39.63 -10.57 -12.90
N VAL A 834 39.25 -9.30 -12.93
CA VAL A 834 40.14 -8.17 -12.65
C VAL A 834 39.71 -7.43 -11.39
N LYS A 835 40.65 -6.70 -10.75
CA LYS A 835 40.30 -5.83 -9.62
C LYS A 835 39.29 -4.80 -10.10
N SER A 836 38.16 -4.73 -9.38
CA SER A 836 37.06 -3.82 -9.69
C SER A 836 37.57 -2.39 -9.89
N ARG A 837 37.40 -1.87 -11.11
CA ARG A 837 37.74 -0.49 -11.49
C ARG A 837 36.59 0.13 -12.26
N GLU A 838 36.52 1.46 -12.32
CA GLU A 838 35.62 2.15 -13.25
C GLU A 838 36.20 2.06 -14.67
N GLY A 839 35.33 1.83 -15.65
CA GLY A 839 35.65 1.89 -17.07
C GLY A 839 35.32 3.26 -17.65
N GLU A 840 35.63 3.47 -18.92
CA GLU A 840 35.37 4.73 -19.64
C GLU A 840 33.87 4.91 -19.96
N TYR A 841 33.19 3.80 -20.27
CA TYR A 841 31.76 3.69 -20.58
C TYR A 841 31.01 2.80 -19.59
N LEU A 842 31.74 1.99 -18.79
CA LEU A 842 31.18 1.08 -17.78
C LEU A 842 31.37 1.61 -16.34
N GLN A 843 30.28 1.62 -15.55
CA GLN A 843 30.36 2.01 -14.13
C GLN A 843 31.25 1.10 -13.28
N ARG A 844 31.43 -0.17 -13.69
CA ARG A 844 32.24 -1.13 -12.94
C ARG A 844 32.69 -2.29 -13.82
N VAL A 845 34.00 -2.44 -13.96
CA VAL A 845 34.65 -3.54 -14.69
C VAL A 845 35.02 -4.63 -13.70
N ARG A 846 34.67 -5.89 -13.98
CA ARG A 846 34.96 -7.05 -13.12
C ARG A 846 35.73 -8.15 -13.84
N ASN A 847 35.60 -8.23 -15.16
CA ASN A 847 36.18 -9.29 -15.96
C ASN A 847 36.89 -8.71 -17.18
N GLU A 848 37.96 -9.37 -17.58
CA GLU A 848 38.73 -9.09 -18.79
C GLU A 848 38.81 -10.38 -19.61
N VAL A 849 38.47 -10.28 -20.89
CA VAL A 849 38.48 -11.42 -21.82
C VAL A 849 39.27 -11.03 -23.06
N THR A 850 40.21 -11.90 -23.44
CA THR A 850 40.91 -11.83 -24.72
C THR A 850 40.40 -12.95 -25.62
N ALA A 851 39.91 -12.56 -26.80
CA ALA A 851 39.48 -13.47 -27.85
C ALA A 851 40.46 -13.41 -29.02
N LYS A 852 40.93 -14.58 -29.47
CA LYS A 852 41.82 -14.73 -30.61
C LYS A 852 41.20 -15.68 -31.64
N ASP A 853 41.11 -15.20 -32.87
CA ASP A 853 40.71 -15.99 -34.03
C ASP A 853 41.96 -16.62 -34.66
N GLU A 854 42.02 -17.96 -34.63
CA GLU A 854 43.17 -18.71 -35.16
C GLU A 854 43.22 -18.70 -36.69
N ALA A 855 42.08 -18.54 -37.36
CA ALA A 855 42.00 -18.51 -38.83
C ALA A 855 42.41 -17.15 -39.41
N THR A 856 42.05 -16.04 -38.75
CA THR A 856 42.37 -14.68 -39.23
C THR A 856 43.56 -14.04 -38.52
N GLY A 857 44.02 -14.61 -37.40
CA GLY A 857 45.09 -14.09 -36.56
C GLY A 857 44.71 -12.85 -35.74
N ARG A 858 43.43 -12.46 -35.72
CA ARG A 858 42.94 -11.26 -35.04
C ARG A 858 42.77 -11.50 -33.55
N MET A 859 43.04 -10.46 -32.77
CA MET A 859 42.96 -10.48 -31.31
C MET A 859 42.20 -9.25 -30.80
N LEU A 860 41.31 -9.46 -29.84
CA LEU A 860 40.57 -8.40 -29.16
C LEU A 860 40.54 -8.68 -27.66
N THR A 861 40.86 -7.66 -26.87
CA THR A 861 40.67 -7.69 -25.42
C THR A 861 39.50 -6.78 -25.05
N LEU A 862 38.51 -7.33 -24.38
CA LEU A 862 37.35 -6.61 -23.85
C LEU A 862 37.36 -6.65 -22.33
N ILE A 863 36.91 -5.56 -21.73
CA ILE A 863 36.61 -5.47 -20.30
C ILE A 863 35.12 -5.27 -20.09
N GLY A 864 34.55 -5.91 -19.08
CA GLY A 864 33.10 -5.95 -18.88
C GLY A 864 32.65 -6.04 -17.43
N ALA A 865 31.38 -5.68 -17.20
CA ALA A 865 30.73 -5.66 -15.89
C ALA A 865 29.98 -6.96 -15.54
N GLY A 866 29.60 -7.73 -16.56
CA GLY A 866 28.79 -8.96 -16.48
C GLY A 866 29.59 -10.21 -16.11
N GLU A 867 28.93 -11.36 -16.15
CA GLU A 867 29.54 -12.67 -15.86
C GLU A 867 30.63 -13.03 -16.89
N LEU A 868 31.61 -13.82 -16.46
CA LEU A 868 32.78 -14.13 -17.30
C LEU A 868 32.41 -14.83 -18.61
N GLU A 869 31.47 -15.78 -18.55
CA GLU A 869 31.01 -16.53 -19.73
C GLU A 869 30.17 -15.69 -20.69
N GLU A 870 29.40 -14.73 -20.18
CA GLU A 870 28.67 -13.76 -21.00
C GLU A 870 29.64 -12.85 -21.77
N LEU A 871 30.69 -12.36 -21.09
CA LEU A 871 31.72 -11.53 -21.70
C LEU A 871 32.54 -12.31 -22.75
N LYS A 872 32.81 -13.61 -22.52
CA LYS A 872 33.41 -14.50 -23.51
C LYS A 872 32.54 -14.64 -24.76
N GLY A 873 31.22 -14.80 -24.59
CA GLY A 873 30.27 -14.82 -25.69
C GLY A 873 30.29 -13.55 -26.53
N ILE A 874 30.32 -12.39 -25.87
CA ILE A 874 30.41 -11.08 -26.53
C ILE A 874 31.74 -10.94 -27.29
N ALA A 875 32.87 -11.25 -26.65
CA ALA A 875 34.20 -11.15 -27.27
C ALA A 875 34.32 -12.05 -28.52
N ALA A 876 33.81 -13.27 -28.46
CA ALA A 876 33.78 -14.20 -29.59
C ALA A 876 33.05 -13.60 -30.80
N ARG A 877 31.83 -13.07 -30.62
CA ARG A 877 31.04 -12.46 -31.72
C ARG A 877 31.71 -11.25 -32.33
N VAL A 878 32.30 -10.42 -31.49
CA VAL A 878 32.92 -9.16 -31.93
C VAL A 878 34.18 -9.46 -32.71
N VAL A 879 34.96 -10.48 -32.33
CA VAL A 879 36.13 -10.94 -33.10
C VAL A 879 35.74 -11.62 -34.40
N ALA A 880 34.81 -12.58 -34.35
CA ALA A 880 34.34 -13.31 -35.53
C ALA A 880 33.67 -12.38 -36.57
N GLY A 881 32.95 -11.37 -36.09
CA GLY A 881 32.32 -10.34 -36.93
C GLY A 881 33.26 -9.22 -37.38
N GLN A 882 34.57 -9.27 -37.07
CA GLN A 882 35.51 -8.34 -37.68
C GLN A 882 35.60 -8.65 -39.17
N GLY A 883 35.18 -7.69 -39.99
CA GLY A 883 35.25 -7.73 -41.43
C GLY A 883 35.07 -6.31 -41.91
N ALA A 884 35.86 -5.88 -42.90
CA ALA A 884 35.79 -4.51 -43.40
C ALA A 884 34.61 -4.36 -44.37
N SER A 885 33.40 -4.17 -43.84
CA SER A 885 32.38 -3.48 -44.63
C SER A 885 32.79 -2.02 -44.72
N THR A 886 33.23 -1.60 -45.91
CA THR A 886 33.67 -0.22 -46.18
C THR A 886 32.51 0.72 -46.49
N ASP A 887 31.28 0.21 -46.47
CA ASP A 887 30.09 0.96 -46.85
C ASP A 887 29.74 2.03 -45.81
N GLU A 888 29.50 3.24 -46.30
CA GLU A 888 29.16 4.39 -45.47
C GLU A 888 27.69 4.35 -45.10
N ALA A 889 27.41 4.05 -43.82
CA ALA A 889 26.06 3.92 -43.30
C ALA A 889 25.39 5.28 -43.04
N ARG A 890 26.15 6.25 -42.53
CA ARG A 890 25.63 7.57 -42.13
C ARG A 890 26.66 8.68 -42.35
N ARG A 891 26.16 9.83 -42.84
CA ARG A 891 26.89 11.11 -42.87
C ARG A 891 26.19 12.13 -41.98
N TYR A 892 26.92 12.65 -40.99
CA TYR A 892 26.43 13.69 -40.08
C TYR A 892 27.12 15.01 -40.42
N PHE A 893 26.40 15.93 -41.07
CA PHE A 893 26.88 17.28 -41.34
C PHE A 893 26.49 18.19 -40.16
N LEU A 894 27.49 18.75 -39.47
CA LEU A 894 27.30 19.68 -38.35
C LEU A 894 27.74 21.09 -38.78
N GLY A 895 27.02 22.12 -38.29
CA GLY A 895 27.26 23.53 -38.67
C GLY A 895 26.19 24.13 -39.59
N ARG A 896 26.57 25.04 -40.50
CA ARG A 896 25.62 25.66 -41.46
C ARG A 896 25.13 24.61 -42.46
N GLY A 897 23.80 24.38 -42.49
CA GLY A 897 23.20 23.34 -43.34
C GLY A 897 23.23 21.94 -42.73
N ALA A 898 23.17 21.86 -41.40
CA ALA A 898 23.19 20.61 -40.65
C ALA A 898 22.12 19.63 -41.10
N ARG A 899 22.53 18.39 -41.38
CA ARG A 899 21.66 17.29 -41.80
C ARG A 899 22.33 15.94 -41.58
N VAL A 900 21.53 14.88 -41.50
CA VAL A 900 22.00 13.50 -41.50
C VAL A 900 21.48 12.80 -42.74
N GLU A 901 22.34 12.05 -43.42
CA GLU A 901 22.03 11.33 -44.66
C GLU A 901 22.45 9.86 -44.58
N ASP A 902 21.66 8.98 -45.19
CA ASP A 902 22.01 7.60 -45.52
C ASP A 902 22.39 7.49 -47.01
N PRO A 903 23.68 7.30 -47.34
CA PRO A 903 24.10 7.14 -48.73
C PRO A 903 23.52 5.90 -49.41
N ARG A 904 23.12 4.87 -48.66
CA ARG A 904 22.67 3.58 -49.19
C ARG A 904 21.19 3.58 -49.53
N THR A 905 20.38 4.35 -48.80
CA THR A 905 18.92 4.42 -48.99
C THR A 905 18.45 5.77 -49.55
N GLY A 906 19.31 6.80 -49.56
CA GLY A 906 18.96 8.15 -49.97
C GLY A 906 18.11 8.92 -48.94
N ALA A 907 17.82 8.32 -47.78
CA ALA A 907 17.07 8.97 -46.72
C ALA A 907 17.90 10.08 -46.05
N GLY A 908 17.26 11.20 -45.70
CA GLY A 908 17.93 12.30 -45.03
C GLY A 908 16.99 13.19 -44.22
N THR A 909 17.51 13.83 -43.18
CA THR A 909 16.76 14.76 -42.32
C THR A 909 17.61 15.94 -41.89
N PRO A 910 17.07 17.18 -41.87
CA PRO A 910 17.75 18.35 -41.32
C PRO A 910 17.76 18.36 -39.77
N ARG A 911 17.01 17.45 -39.12
CA ARG A 911 16.85 17.40 -37.66
C ARG A 911 17.99 16.65 -36.96
N VAL A 912 19.23 17.13 -37.11
CA VAL A 912 20.41 16.43 -36.58
C VAL A 912 20.35 16.21 -35.07
N LYS A 913 19.84 17.19 -34.31
CA LYS A 913 19.71 17.09 -32.85
C LYS A 913 18.76 15.97 -32.43
N ASP A 914 17.70 15.74 -33.18
CA ASP A 914 16.70 14.71 -32.87
C ASP A 914 17.24 13.32 -33.22
N VAL A 915 18.00 13.23 -34.33
CA VAL A 915 18.75 12.02 -34.70
C VAL A 915 19.77 11.67 -33.62
N MET A 916 20.56 12.62 -33.13
CA MET A 916 21.56 12.38 -32.06
C MET A 916 20.92 12.02 -30.72
N ARG A 917 19.64 12.35 -30.50
CA ARG A 917 18.85 11.85 -29.36
C ARG A 917 18.27 10.46 -29.59
N GLY A 918 18.48 9.85 -30.77
CA GLY A 918 17.97 8.53 -31.17
C GLY A 918 16.77 8.50 -32.13
N GLU A 919 16.51 9.54 -32.95
CA GLU A 919 15.33 9.58 -33.85
C GLU A 919 15.70 8.93 -35.18
N LEU A 920 15.87 7.62 -35.14
CA LEU A 920 16.41 6.84 -36.26
C LEU A 920 15.32 6.30 -37.22
N ASP A 921 14.05 6.46 -36.86
CA ASP A 921 12.89 5.85 -37.51
C ASP A 921 12.82 6.10 -39.01
N VAL A 922 13.15 7.32 -39.46
CA VAL A 922 13.18 7.69 -40.87
C VAL A 922 14.16 6.80 -41.65
N PHE A 923 15.30 6.50 -41.05
CA PHE A 923 16.33 5.72 -41.72
C PHE A 923 16.13 4.21 -41.58
N ILE A 924 15.68 3.75 -40.42
CA ILE A 924 15.31 2.34 -40.19
C ILE A 924 14.20 1.95 -41.15
N ALA A 925 13.16 2.78 -41.28
CA ALA A 925 12.06 2.53 -42.21
C ALA A 925 12.54 2.49 -43.66
N ALA A 926 13.42 3.41 -44.07
CA ALA A 926 13.99 3.43 -45.42
C ALA A 926 14.86 2.20 -45.72
N TRP A 927 15.60 1.71 -44.72
CA TRP A 927 16.42 0.51 -44.84
C TRP A 927 15.59 -0.76 -44.97
N ILE A 928 14.58 -0.93 -44.13
CA ILE A 928 13.75 -2.14 -44.14
C ILE A 928 12.85 -2.16 -45.40
N SER A 929 12.43 -0.99 -45.88
CA SER A 929 11.55 -0.88 -47.07
C SER A 929 12.29 -0.93 -48.41
N ARG A 930 13.62 -1.12 -48.41
CA ARG A 930 14.40 -1.15 -49.65
C ARG A 930 14.09 -2.42 -50.46
N PRO A 931 14.09 -2.37 -51.80
CA PRO A 931 14.10 -3.58 -52.60
C PRO A 931 15.39 -4.36 -52.28
N LEU A 932 15.26 -5.64 -51.94
CA LEU A 932 16.43 -6.51 -51.89
C LEU A 932 17.06 -6.56 -53.30
N PRO A 933 18.39 -6.46 -53.43
CA PRO A 933 19.01 -6.62 -54.74
C PRO A 933 18.61 -7.97 -55.33
N GLU A 934 18.18 -7.99 -56.59
CA GLU A 934 17.98 -9.23 -57.33
C GLU A 934 19.28 -10.03 -57.21
N SER A 935 19.19 -11.20 -56.56
CA SER A 935 20.27 -12.17 -56.53
C SER A 935 20.68 -12.42 -57.98
N THR A 936 21.87 -11.95 -58.36
CA THR A 936 22.51 -12.38 -59.59
C THR A 936 22.64 -13.90 -59.47
N PRO A 937 22.11 -14.71 -60.41
CA PRO A 937 22.21 -16.15 -60.31
C PRO A 937 23.69 -16.52 -60.46
N HIS A 938 24.33 -16.88 -59.36
CA HIS A 938 25.61 -17.56 -59.41
C HIS A 938 25.36 -18.99 -59.90
N ALA A 939 25.82 -19.23 -61.13
CA ALA A 939 26.16 -20.53 -61.68
C ALA A 939 27.40 -21.12 -60.99
#